data_AF-A0A449BXZ1-F1
#
_entry.id   AF-A0A449BXZ1-F1
#
_cell.length_a   1.000
_cell.length_b   1.000
_cell.length_c   1.000
_cell.angle_alpha   90.00
_cell.angle_beta   90.00
_cell.angle_gamma   90.00
#
_symmetry.space_group_name_H-M   'P 1'
#
loop_
_entity.id
_entity.type
_entity.pdbx_description
1 polymer ?
#
loop_
_entity_poly.entity_id
_entity_poly.type
_entity_poly.pdbx_seq_one_letter_code
_entity_poly.pdbx_strand_id
1 'polypeptide(L)'
;MELFRFAIITLVFLIHKCYCENYDKENLKKLTEYRQQHRKTVDGRLCAAAFVQDDNTYTDCTKSTDPNGLTGREWCYVEVQLIGKGNRDWDYCKGVINYDIVRSKARTFFQAKSNELNNAVNQLDMEYKKLGGIYEKYEENCGATSELIKKRIEEINDIAKASSRNINKLLLQASSINDMETKLYELDDEVETNRKAFLNNKKNCSILKGYAIEDKADGLTGSYYDNAYFSGYPLSINNDKYINFIWNSGVPIEMIPYQHFSVRWDGYIKVPQTDNYIISIEHDCGVRIFLDNSPIIVSNMPNPKEEESEETKPIYILPINKINSNVQKISSEKLGLVGGKKYKFRIEYFHLSTIKHENPDTAHIILYWKSDKLIDEEIIPSHFFFKSNTTIPLRIKELGGDDYEIFYLENGVDAFINSSNYIISDIPTIYEKSKAIRSLDNFNKNFIKFKINAYSKVYIAINKDESNNVPINEITKKSFTNTKEVMSIYHIQGDRIMNAIGKNANTSEQKTYNIYSSEYYEGEVIIKLSIPTHFIIFIVQNEFRSDNSCIGNEEPISLVNSPYFNSCYASSYESEKYDCQSGFSGNNKNEEYSTWKTAVNKSLGQYVTINFNYDIDIHSFTFKTLSSLENNITELSLYFANNTNPEIFSISPGHHKYKLNFPIKAKSVKVVISKVKDSKQQTGGNITFYGIPCGGYKNKEKNIDIKQNEYEINIYFRSKNISVASKPLTWMADNGLIKQTHGYFNYGWEKVPTPIELEQLNKQNSSHGGISFYPLECKKENSLTTSDNNNCDTSNTWSIDLLHEGTYYVTIEIGSPSGKQNLNYIKVNGEVFINNMFLKPKQYTKVSANVDIKKDKTLQVSTNTNTVIQSIQIIYLHN
;
A
#
# COMPACT_ATOMS: atom_id res chain seq x y z
N MET A 1 22.95 -22.10 56.44
CA MET A 1 22.25 -21.16 57.34
C MET A 1 23.09 -19.94 57.73
N GLU A 2 24.39 -19.90 57.47
CA GLU A 2 25.20 -18.68 57.70
C GLU A 2 25.27 -17.72 56.50
N LEU A 3 25.16 -18.19 55.26
CA LEU A 3 25.13 -17.33 54.07
C LEU A 3 23.85 -16.46 53.94
N PHE A 4 22.75 -16.88 54.56
CA PHE A 4 21.46 -16.18 54.48
C PHE A 4 21.37 -15.00 55.47
N ARG A 5 22.18 -15.00 56.54
CA ARG A 5 22.21 -13.90 57.52
C ARG A 5 23.07 -12.72 57.07
N PHE A 6 24.08 -12.95 56.22
CA PHE A 6 24.93 -11.88 55.68
C PHE A 6 24.22 -11.03 54.61
N ALA A 7 23.35 -11.64 53.78
CA ALA A 7 22.64 -10.94 52.71
C ALA A 7 21.56 -9.96 53.20
N ILE A 8 20.96 -10.24 54.37
CA ILE A 8 19.89 -9.40 54.94
C ILE A 8 20.46 -8.11 55.55
N ILE A 9 21.68 -8.17 56.12
CA ILE A 9 22.32 -7.01 56.74
C ILE A 9 22.81 -6.01 55.68
N THR A 10 23.21 -6.48 54.50
CA THR A 10 23.59 -5.60 53.37
C THR A 10 22.41 -4.87 52.71
N LEU A 11 21.20 -5.45 52.77
CA LEU A 11 20.01 -4.86 52.14
C LEU A 11 19.43 -3.68 52.96
N VAL A 12 19.59 -3.71 54.29
CA VAL A 12 19.09 -2.66 55.19
C VAL A 12 19.91 -1.36 55.08
N PHE A 13 21.18 -1.45 54.71
CA PHE A 13 22.06 -0.28 54.55
C PHE A 13 21.83 0.50 53.24
N LEU A 14 21.17 -0.07 52.23
CA LEU A 14 20.96 0.57 50.92
C LEU A 14 19.65 1.39 50.83
N ILE A 15 18.71 1.20 51.75
CA ILE A 15 17.39 1.87 51.71
C ILE A 15 17.41 3.27 52.37
N HIS A 16 18.53 3.71 52.95
CA HIS A 16 18.63 4.99 53.67
C HIS A 16 19.17 6.19 52.85
N LYS A 17 19.21 6.10 51.51
CA LYS A 17 19.56 7.24 50.64
C LYS A 17 18.62 7.34 49.43
N CYS A 18 17.53 8.08 49.56
CA CYS A 18 17.02 8.98 48.51
C CYS A 18 15.84 9.81 49.03
N TYR A 19 16.00 11.14 49.01
CA TYR A 19 14.99 12.18 49.25
C TYR A 19 14.93 13.03 47.97
N CYS A 20 13.75 13.50 47.55
CA CYS A 20 13.53 14.31 46.33
C CYS A 20 13.38 15.82 46.60
N GLU A 21 13.63 16.66 45.58
CA GLU A 21 13.25 18.09 45.46
C GLU A 21 12.43 18.39 44.16
N ASN A 22 11.88 19.61 44.04
CA ASN A 22 10.54 20.03 43.52
C ASN A 22 10.53 20.96 42.26
N TYR A 23 9.35 21.20 41.63
CA TYR A 23 9.05 22.34 40.71
C TYR A 23 7.63 22.93 40.91
N ASP A 24 7.43 24.19 40.47
CA ASP A 24 6.46 25.18 40.97
C ASP A 24 5.11 25.30 40.20
N LYS A 25 4.01 25.31 40.96
CA LYS A 25 2.60 25.09 40.54
C LYS A 25 1.76 26.37 40.41
N GLU A 26 2.28 27.53 40.79
CA GLU A 26 1.43 28.68 41.14
C GLU A 26 0.74 29.38 39.97
N ASN A 27 1.37 29.50 38.80
CA ASN A 27 0.80 30.29 37.71
C ASN A 27 -0.36 29.58 36.96
N LEU A 28 -0.35 28.25 36.90
CA LEU A 28 -1.44 27.46 36.30
C LEU A 28 -2.74 27.53 37.12
N LYS A 29 -2.62 27.89 38.40
CA LYS A 29 -3.72 27.92 39.35
C LYS A 29 -4.71 29.06 39.10
N LYS A 30 -4.25 30.23 38.62
CA LYS A 30 -5.08 31.44 38.50
C LYS A 30 -6.13 31.42 37.37
N LEU A 31 -5.85 30.77 36.24
CA LEU A 31 -6.80 30.66 35.11
C LEU A 31 -7.82 29.52 35.28
N THR A 32 -7.55 28.59 36.20
CA THR A 32 -8.45 27.48 36.55
C THR A 32 -9.10 27.65 37.92
N GLU A 33 -8.75 28.74 38.64
CA GLU A 33 -9.00 28.90 40.08
C GLU A 33 -10.49 28.86 40.45
N TYR A 34 -11.38 29.21 39.51
CA TYR A 34 -12.82 29.20 39.71
C TYR A 34 -13.56 28.11 38.92
N ARG A 35 -12.85 27.24 38.19
CA ARG A 35 -13.47 26.14 37.41
C ARG A 35 -13.57 24.90 38.30
N GLN A 36 -14.68 24.71 39.01
CA GLN A 36 -14.80 23.57 39.91
C GLN A 36 -14.84 22.23 39.16
N GLN A 37 -15.56 22.12 38.02
CA GLN A 37 -15.72 20.87 37.25
C GLN A 37 -15.99 21.13 35.75
N HIS A 38 -15.63 20.20 34.86
CA HIS A 38 -15.97 20.29 33.42
C HIS A 38 -17.37 19.70 33.18
N ARG A 39 -18.36 20.55 32.90
CA ARG A 39 -19.73 20.12 32.55
C ARG A 39 -19.90 19.98 31.04
N LYS A 40 -20.73 19.01 30.66
CA LYS A 40 -21.20 18.82 29.29
C LYS A 40 -22.71 19.00 29.24
N THR A 41 -23.21 19.45 28.10
CA THR A 41 -24.63 19.39 27.77
C THR A 41 -25.07 17.95 27.56
N VAL A 42 -26.39 17.71 27.58
CA VAL A 42 -26.95 16.36 27.44
C VAL A 42 -26.52 15.66 26.14
N ASP A 43 -26.34 16.42 25.07
CA ASP A 43 -25.86 15.97 23.76
C ASP A 43 -24.33 15.85 23.65
N GLY A 44 -23.60 16.10 24.75
CA GLY A 44 -22.18 15.81 24.88
C GLY A 44 -21.22 16.96 24.52
N ARG A 45 -21.74 18.14 24.14
CA ARG A 45 -20.94 19.35 23.93
C ARG A 45 -20.49 19.95 25.27
N LEU A 46 -19.34 20.62 25.30
CA LEU A 46 -18.80 21.17 26.53
C LEU A 46 -19.48 22.50 26.85
N CYS A 47 -19.87 22.72 28.11
CA CYS A 47 -20.35 24.03 28.54
C CYS A 47 -19.21 25.07 28.52
N ALA A 48 -19.56 26.30 28.15
CA ALA A 48 -18.64 27.43 28.15
C ALA A 48 -18.08 27.66 29.55
N ALA A 49 -16.80 28.06 29.62
CA ALA A 49 -16.12 28.28 30.90
C ALA A 49 -16.77 29.39 31.74
N ALA A 50 -17.32 30.41 31.07
CA ALA A 50 -18.17 31.42 31.65
C ALA A 50 -19.00 32.10 30.55
N PHE A 51 -20.20 32.59 30.89
CA PHE A 51 -21.07 33.34 29.99
C PHE A 51 -21.92 34.34 30.77
N VAL A 52 -22.51 35.31 30.07
CA VAL A 52 -23.33 36.36 30.69
C VAL A 52 -24.74 36.29 30.11
N GLN A 53 -25.75 36.37 30.98
CA GLN A 53 -27.16 36.45 30.59
C GLN A 53 -27.88 37.42 31.54
N ASP A 54 -28.67 38.34 30.99
CA ASP A 54 -29.43 39.36 31.72
C ASP A 54 -28.58 40.10 32.77
N ASP A 55 -27.45 40.66 32.33
CA ASP A 55 -26.45 41.38 33.14
C ASP A 55 -25.80 40.59 34.30
N ASN A 56 -25.98 39.27 34.35
CA ASN A 56 -25.35 38.40 35.34
C ASN A 56 -24.37 37.42 34.68
N THR A 57 -23.17 37.28 35.26
CA THR A 57 -22.12 36.36 34.78
C THR A 57 -22.21 35.02 35.49
N TYR A 58 -22.23 33.94 34.72
CA TYR A 58 -22.28 32.56 35.18
C TYR A 58 -21.01 31.82 34.72
N THR A 59 -20.41 31.04 35.63
CA THR A 59 -19.21 30.23 35.35
C THR A 59 -19.50 28.73 35.30
N ASP A 60 -20.77 28.34 35.40
CA ASP A 60 -21.28 26.97 35.29
C ASP A 60 -22.74 27.01 34.80
N CYS A 61 -23.37 25.84 34.62
CA CYS A 61 -24.78 25.69 34.30
C CYS A 61 -25.69 26.40 35.30
N THR A 62 -26.68 27.13 34.79
CA THR A 62 -27.58 27.98 35.57
C THR A 62 -29.05 27.58 35.41
N LYS A 63 -29.88 27.87 36.43
CA LYS A 63 -31.35 27.70 36.40
C LYS A 63 -32.11 28.99 36.07
N SER A 64 -31.40 30.09 35.80
CA SER A 64 -32.02 31.32 35.35
C SER A 64 -32.83 31.07 34.07
N THR A 65 -33.76 31.98 33.77
CA THR A 65 -34.58 31.92 32.56
C THR A 65 -33.71 31.60 31.36
N ASP A 66 -34.06 30.54 30.64
CA ASP A 66 -33.31 30.18 29.44
C ASP A 66 -33.60 31.17 28.30
N PRO A 67 -32.78 31.20 27.24
CA PRO A 67 -32.96 32.15 26.15
C PRO A 67 -34.27 31.98 25.36
N ASN A 68 -35.05 30.91 25.60
CA ASN A 68 -36.41 30.76 25.06
C ASN A 68 -37.50 31.24 26.04
N GLY A 69 -37.14 31.81 27.19
CA GLY A 69 -38.06 32.34 28.19
C GLY A 69 -38.62 31.30 29.17
N LEU A 70 -38.10 30.07 29.18
CA LEU A 70 -38.57 29.01 30.08
C LEU A 70 -37.70 28.93 31.34
N THR A 71 -38.31 28.72 32.50
CA THR A 71 -37.62 28.63 33.80
C THR A 71 -37.81 27.26 34.45
N GLY A 72 -36.78 26.76 35.14
CA GLY A 72 -36.85 25.55 35.97
C GLY A 72 -35.83 24.45 35.67
N ARG A 73 -35.06 24.54 34.58
CA ARG A 73 -34.08 23.51 34.17
C ARG A 73 -32.68 24.11 33.95
N GLU A 74 -31.64 23.40 34.42
CA GLU A 74 -30.25 23.86 34.31
C GLU A 74 -29.71 23.82 32.88
N TRP A 75 -29.15 24.93 32.42
CA TRP A 75 -28.60 25.08 31.08
C TRP A 75 -27.31 25.90 31.08
N CYS A 76 -26.54 25.79 30.00
CA CYS A 76 -25.32 26.58 29.79
C CYS A 76 -25.23 27.00 28.33
N TYR A 77 -24.58 28.13 28.04
CA TYR A 77 -24.04 28.34 26.70
C TYR A 77 -22.91 27.32 26.45
N VAL A 78 -22.89 26.74 25.26
CA VAL A 78 -21.85 25.77 24.88
C VAL A 78 -20.58 26.49 24.46
N GLU A 79 -19.42 25.91 24.77
CA GLU A 79 -18.12 26.40 24.31
C GLU A 79 -17.98 26.12 22.81
N VAL A 80 -18.41 27.08 22.00
CA VAL A 80 -18.55 26.94 20.54
C VAL A 80 -17.22 26.75 19.82
N GLN A 81 -16.10 27.06 20.50
CA GLN A 81 -14.76 27.06 19.91
C GLN A 81 -14.18 25.66 19.63
N LEU A 82 -14.79 24.56 20.11
CA LEU A 82 -14.25 23.21 19.90
C LEU A 82 -15.12 22.26 19.05
N ILE A 83 -16.45 22.43 18.98
CA ILE A 83 -17.37 21.51 18.23
C ILE A 83 -18.35 22.26 17.32
N GLY A 84 -18.31 23.60 17.29
CA GLY A 84 -19.21 24.40 16.46
C GLY A 84 -20.64 24.49 17.02
N LYS A 85 -21.30 25.60 16.69
CA LYS A 85 -22.70 25.86 17.05
C LYS A 85 -23.57 24.85 16.32
N GLY A 86 -24.10 23.88 17.06
CA GLY A 86 -25.32 23.19 16.67
C GLY A 86 -26.49 24.19 16.59
N ASN A 87 -27.71 23.70 16.40
CA ASN A 87 -28.87 24.55 16.15
C ASN A 87 -29.14 25.64 17.20
N ARG A 88 -28.58 25.51 18.41
CA ARG A 88 -28.55 26.55 19.44
C ARG A 88 -27.17 26.58 20.09
N ASP A 89 -26.79 27.78 20.51
CA ASP A 89 -25.53 28.08 21.18
C ASP A 89 -25.57 27.87 22.69
N TRP A 90 -26.69 27.38 23.18
CA TRP A 90 -26.88 26.89 24.53
C TRP A 90 -27.67 25.60 24.51
N ASP A 91 -27.52 24.78 25.55
CA ASP A 91 -28.35 23.59 25.76
C ASP A 91 -28.41 23.23 27.26
N TYR A 92 -29.28 22.29 27.61
CA TYR A 92 -29.41 21.81 28.98
C TYR A 92 -28.19 20.99 29.42
N CYS A 93 -27.82 21.13 30.68
CA CYS A 93 -26.64 20.49 31.22
C CYS A 93 -26.87 19.04 31.61
N LYS A 94 -25.90 18.17 31.31
CA LYS A 94 -25.82 16.79 31.79
C LYS A 94 -25.29 16.78 33.23
N GLY A 95 -25.73 15.80 34.01
CA GLY A 95 -25.32 15.63 35.41
C GLY A 95 -23.80 15.51 35.59
N VAL A 96 -23.32 15.94 36.76
CA VAL A 96 -21.88 16.01 37.08
C VAL A 96 -21.30 14.61 37.32
N ILE A 97 -20.19 14.28 36.63
CA ILE A 97 -19.46 13.01 36.86
C ILE A 97 -18.46 13.22 38.00
N ASN A 98 -18.71 12.54 39.13
CA ASN A 98 -17.81 12.56 40.27
C ASN A 98 -16.67 11.54 40.07
N TYR A 99 -15.55 11.99 39.50
CA TYR A 99 -14.38 11.16 39.21
C TYR A 99 -13.71 10.57 40.46
N ASP A 100 -13.91 11.16 41.63
CA ASP A 100 -13.39 10.62 42.89
C ASP A 100 -14.23 9.44 43.38
N ILE A 101 -15.55 9.44 43.10
CA ILE A 101 -16.39 8.25 43.30
C ILE A 101 -16.00 7.14 42.30
N VAL A 102 -15.67 7.48 41.06
CA VAL A 102 -15.23 6.48 40.07
C VAL A 102 -13.87 5.88 40.45
N ARG A 103 -12.89 6.71 40.85
CA ARG A 103 -11.57 6.24 41.31
C ARG A 103 -11.65 5.49 42.63
N SER A 104 -12.48 5.93 43.58
CA SER A 104 -12.67 5.19 44.84
C SER A 104 -13.36 3.85 44.61
N LYS A 105 -14.40 3.79 43.77
CA LYS A 105 -15.07 2.53 43.39
C LYS A 105 -14.12 1.57 42.68
N ALA A 106 -13.31 2.05 41.75
CA ALA A 106 -12.29 1.24 41.09
C ALA A 106 -11.26 0.70 42.09
N ARG A 107 -10.77 1.53 43.02
CA ARG A 107 -9.85 1.08 44.10
C ARG A 107 -10.48 0.03 45.00
N THR A 108 -11.72 0.23 45.47
CA THR A 108 -12.42 -0.78 46.27
C THR A 108 -12.70 -2.06 45.49
N PHE A 109 -12.96 -1.96 44.18
CA PHE A 109 -13.17 -3.14 43.34
C PHE A 109 -11.87 -3.95 43.18
N PHE A 110 -10.75 -3.29 42.91
CA PHE A 110 -9.45 -3.95 42.83
C PHE A 110 -9.00 -4.52 44.18
N GLN A 111 -9.24 -3.82 45.30
CA GLN A 111 -8.97 -4.35 46.64
C GLN A 111 -9.86 -5.54 46.99
N ALA A 112 -11.16 -5.48 46.68
CA ALA A 112 -12.08 -6.60 46.92
C ALA A 112 -11.63 -7.83 46.12
N LYS A 113 -11.20 -7.64 44.87
CA LYS A 113 -10.77 -8.76 44.03
C LYS A 113 -9.40 -9.32 44.40
N SER A 114 -8.50 -8.46 44.90
CA SER A 114 -7.25 -8.90 45.52
C SER A 114 -7.48 -9.70 46.81
N ASN A 115 -8.42 -9.29 47.66
CA ASN A 115 -8.78 -10.02 48.88
C ASN A 115 -9.46 -11.36 48.58
N GLU A 116 -10.31 -11.42 47.54
CA GLU A 116 -10.94 -12.66 47.09
C GLU A 116 -9.89 -13.66 46.58
N LEU A 117 -8.89 -13.19 45.82
CA LEU A 117 -7.78 -14.02 45.38
C LEU A 117 -6.94 -14.53 46.56
N ASN A 118 -6.63 -13.68 47.53
CA ASN A 118 -5.91 -14.08 48.75
C ASN A 118 -6.71 -15.13 49.56
N ASN A 119 -8.04 -14.98 49.66
CA ASN A 119 -8.89 -15.96 50.33
C ASN A 119 -8.91 -17.31 49.60
N ALA A 120 -8.93 -17.31 48.26
CA ALA A 120 -8.84 -18.53 47.47
C ALA A 120 -7.47 -19.23 47.65
N VAL A 121 -6.38 -18.46 47.69
CA VAL A 121 -5.03 -19.00 47.97
C VAL A 121 -4.96 -19.62 49.37
N ASN A 122 -5.52 -18.96 50.39
CA ASN A 122 -5.54 -19.48 51.76
C ASN A 122 -6.41 -20.74 51.91
N GLN A 123 -7.55 -20.82 51.21
CA GLN A 123 -8.37 -22.03 51.17
C GLN A 123 -7.63 -23.20 50.53
N LEU A 124 -6.90 -22.94 49.44
CA LEU A 124 -6.10 -23.96 48.76
C LEU A 124 -4.98 -24.50 49.67
N ASP A 125 -4.30 -23.62 50.41
CA ASP A 125 -3.27 -24.01 51.38
C ASP A 125 -3.84 -24.85 52.54
N MET A 126 -5.05 -24.52 53.01
CA MET A 126 -5.74 -25.33 54.02
C MET A 126 -6.13 -26.71 53.52
N GLU A 127 -6.67 -26.83 52.31
CA GLU A 127 -7.00 -28.14 51.72
C GLU A 127 -5.74 -28.96 51.42
N TYR A 128 -4.66 -28.32 51.00
CA TYR A 128 -3.35 -28.97 50.84
C TYR A 128 -2.86 -29.57 52.17
N LYS A 129 -2.95 -28.82 53.27
CA LYS A 129 -2.58 -29.32 54.61
C LYS A 129 -3.48 -30.46 55.09
N LYS A 130 -4.79 -30.42 54.82
CA LYS A 130 -5.71 -31.54 55.13
C LYS A 130 -5.34 -32.81 54.37
N LEU A 131 -5.03 -32.70 53.08
CA LEU A 131 -4.57 -33.81 52.25
C LEU A 131 -3.28 -34.42 52.79
N GLY A 132 -2.34 -33.59 53.25
CA GLY A 132 -1.13 -34.03 53.96
C GLY A 132 -1.44 -34.86 55.21
N GLY A 133 -2.35 -34.39 56.07
CA GLY A 133 -2.74 -35.12 57.29
C GLY A 133 -3.52 -36.42 57.03
N ILE A 134 -4.30 -36.48 55.96
CA ILE A 134 -4.99 -37.71 55.52
C ILE A 134 -3.97 -38.72 54.97
N TYR A 135 -2.95 -38.23 54.24
CA TYR A 135 -1.86 -39.05 53.72
C TYR A 135 -1.03 -39.69 54.84
N GLU A 136 -0.64 -38.93 55.87
CA GLU A 136 0.09 -39.45 57.03
C GLU A 136 -0.68 -40.56 57.75
N LYS A 137 -2.00 -40.37 57.98
CA LYS A 137 -2.88 -41.39 58.59
C LYS A 137 -3.10 -42.63 57.71
N TYR A 138 -2.94 -42.50 56.40
CA TYR A 138 -3.09 -43.59 55.45
C TYR A 138 -1.80 -44.41 55.33
N GLU A 139 -0.62 -43.78 55.35
CA GLU A 139 0.67 -44.48 55.44
C GLU A 139 0.80 -45.29 56.74
N GLU A 140 0.26 -44.78 57.85
CA GLU A 140 0.34 -45.45 59.16
C GLU A 140 -0.51 -46.73 59.23
N ASN A 141 -1.63 -46.80 58.49
CA ASN A 141 -2.63 -47.87 58.60
C ASN A 141 -2.64 -48.88 57.44
N CYS A 142 -2.06 -48.56 56.27
CA CYS A 142 -2.17 -49.38 55.06
C CYS A 142 -0.80 -49.70 54.45
N GLY A 143 -0.05 -50.59 55.09
CA GLY A 143 1.13 -51.23 54.49
C GLY A 143 0.73 -52.29 53.46
N ALA A 144 1.36 -52.24 52.28
CA ALA A 144 1.39 -53.25 51.19
C ALA A 144 0.52 -53.06 49.91
N THR A 145 0.15 -51.83 49.52
CA THR A 145 -0.34 -51.51 48.14
C THR A 145 0.34 -50.28 47.55
N SER A 146 1.69 -50.30 47.50
CA SER A 146 2.56 -49.11 47.61
C SER A 146 3.30 -48.59 46.35
N GLU A 147 2.99 -48.99 45.11
CA GLU A 147 3.78 -48.49 43.95
C GLU A 147 3.01 -47.64 42.93
N LEU A 148 1.81 -48.03 42.53
CA LEU A 148 1.06 -47.29 41.51
C LEU A 148 0.54 -45.93 42.03
N ILE A 149 0.21 -45.86 43.32
CA ILE A 149 -0.32 -44.65 43.97
C ILE A 149 0.81 -43.65 44.25
N LYS A 150 2.00 -44.13 44.63
CA LYS A 150 3.20 -43.30 44.83
C LYS A 150 3.54 -42.52 43.55
N LYS A 151 3.48 -43.17 42.39
CA LYS A 151 3.76 -42.54 41.09
C LYS A 151 2.75 -41.44 40.75
N ARG A 152 1.45 -41.65 41.00
CA ARG A 152 0.44 -40.60 40.76
C ARG A 152 0.56 -39.42 41.71
N ILE A 153 0.99 -39.64 42.95
CA ILE A 153 1.20 -38.56 43.92
C ILE A 153 2.45 -37.75 43.56
N GLU A 154 3.52 -38.39 43.08
CA GLU A 154 4.69 -37.70 42.52
C GLU A 154 4.30 -36.82 41.32
N GLU A 155 3.48 -37.33 40.40
CA GLU A 155 2.97 -36.55 39.26
C GLU A 155 2.17 -35.31 39.70
N ILE A 156 1.31 -35.42 40.72
CA ILE A 156 0.55 -34.28 41.26
C ILE A 156 1.46 -33.25 41.90
N ASN A 157 2.50 -33.69 42.62
CA ASN A 157 3.44 -32.80 43.29
C ASN A 157 4.33 -32.04 42.27
N ASP A 158 4.69 -32.69 41.17
CA ASP A 158 5.42 -32.06 40.07
C ASP A 158 4.56 -31.02 39.33
N ILE A 159 3.26 -31.30 39.13
CA ILE A 159 2.30 -30.34 38.57
C ILE A 159 2.15 -29.11 39.49
N ALA A 160 2.07 -29.31 40.80
CA ALA A 160 1.97 -28.22 41.77
C ALA A 160 3.23 -27.32 41.76
N LYS A 161 4.43 -27.93 41.70
CA LYS A 161 5.69 -27.18 41.57
C LYS A 161 5.79 -26.42 40.25
N ALA A 162 5.34 -27.02 39.14
CA ALA A 162 5.31 -26.35 37.84
C ALA A 162 4.37 -25.13 37.84
N SER A 163 3.20 -25.26 38.45
CA SER A 163 2.24 -24.16 38.61
C SER A 163 2.81 -23.00 39.43
N SER A 164 3.49 -23.28 40.55
CA SER A 164 4.14 -22.23 41.36
C SER A 164 5.25 -21.48 40.58
N ARG A 165 6.06 -22.20 39.78
CA ARG A 165 7.08 -21.57 38.91
C ARG A 165 6.46 -20.69 37.83
N ASN A 166 5.36 -21.12 37.22
CA ASN A 166 4.66 -20.33 36.21
C ASN A 166 4.02 -19.06 36.79
N ILE A 167 3.48 -19.14 38.02
CA ILE A 167 2.95 -17.97 38.74
C ILE A 167 4.06 -16.94 39.02
N ASN A 168 5.24 -17.38 39.47
CA ASN A 168 6.38 -16.48 39.67
C ASN A 168 6.87 -15.85 38.35
N LYS A 169 6.82 -16.60 37.24
CA LYS A 169 7.15 -16.08 35.91
C LYS A 169 6.14 -15.02 35.44
N LEU A 170 4.85 -15.20 35.73
CA LEU A 170 3.80 -14.21 35.44
C LEU A 170 3.98 -12.93 36.26
N LEU A 171 4.36 -13.05 37.54
CA LEU A 171 4.68 -11.89 38.40
C LEU A 171 5.86 -11.07 37.85
N LEU A 172 6.91 -11.73 37.33
CA LEU A 172 8.06 -11.07 36.69
C LEU A 172 7.69 -10.45 35.34
N GLN A 173 6.76 -11.04 34.59
CA GLN A 173 6.28 -10.45 33.34
C GLN A 173 5.43 -9.19 33.59
N ALA A 174 4.65 -9.17 34.67
CA ALA A 174 3.85 -7.99 35.04
C ALA A 174 4.73 -6.77 35.39
N SER A 175 5.89 -6.94 36.03
CA SER A 175 6.80 -5.82 36.31
C SER A 175 7.43 -5.25 35.03
N SER A 176 7.75 -6.09 34.04
CA SER A 176 8.32 -5.65 32.77
C SER A 176 7.34 -4.82 31.91
N ILE A 177 6.03 -4.96 32.11
CA ILE A 177 5.00 -4.18 31.41
C ILE A 177 4.98 -2.74 31.92
N ASN A 178 5.12 -2.54 33.23
CA ASN A 178 5.19 -1.21 33.84
C ASN A 178 6.45 -0.42 33.36
N ASP A 179 7.56 -1.12 33.17
CA ASP A 179 8.79 -0.51 32.62
C ASP A 179 8.65 -0.13 31.14
N MET A 180 7.86 -0.89 30.35
CA MET A 180 7.57 -0.55 28.95
C MET A 180 6.66 0.67 28.82
N GLU A 181 5.66 0.82 29.68
CA GLU A 181 4.78 1.99 29.70
C GLU A 181 5.57 3.29 29.94
N THR A 182 6.55 3.23 30.86
CA THR A 182 7.41 4.38 31.17
C THR A 182 8.30 4.78 29.97
N LYS A 183 8.89 3.78 29.28
CA LYS A 183 9.72 4.02 28.09
C LYS A 183 8.94 4.55 26.88
N LEU A 184 7.65 4.20 26.76
CA LEU A 184 6.79 4.73 25.71
C LEU A 184 6.58 6.24 25.85
N TYR A 185 6.40 6.73 27.08
CA TYR A 185 6.28 8.17 27.34
C TYR A 185 7.58 8.93 27.06
N GLU A 186 8.73 8.37 27.42
CA GLU A 186 10.04 8.96 27.12
C GLU A 186 10.30 9.07 25.60
N LEU A 187 9.92 8.03 24.84
CA LEU A 187 10.09 8.01 23.39
C LEU A 187 9.22 9.06 22.67
N ASP A 188 8.00 9.29 23.13
CA ASP A 188 7.07 10.25 22.50
C ASP A 188 7.58 11.70 22.66
N ASP A 189 8.16 12.02 23.82
CA ASP A 189 8.77 13.32 24.09
C ASP A 189 10.06 13.54 23.26
N GLU A 190 10.85 12.49 23.06
CA GLU A 190 12.03 12.51 22.20
C GLU A 190 11.66 12.73 20.72
N VAL A 191 10.61 12.07 20.22
CA VAL A 191 10.10 12.23 18.85
C VAL A 191 9.66 13.68 18.59
N GLU A 192 8.91 14.28 19.52
CA GLU A 192 8.42 15.65 19.37
C GLU A 192 9.55 16.68 19.43
N THR A 193 10.57 16.44 20.25
CA THR A 193 11.78 17.26 20.33
C THR A 193 12.57 17.21 19.03
N ASN A 194 12.78 16.01 18.49
CA ASN A 194 13.46 15.80 17.20
C ASN A 194 12.70 16.45 16.03
N ARG A 195 11.36 16.38 16.04
CA ARG A 195 10.51 17.03 15.03
C ARG A 195 10.68 18.55 15.03
N LYS A 196 10.65 19.19 16.20
CA LYS A 196 10.87 20.64 16.33
C LYS A 196 12.26 21.05 15.89
N ALA A 197 13.29 20.28 16.25
CA ALA A 197 14.67 20.52 15.81
C ALA A 197 14.81 20.40 14.28
N PHE A 198 14.15 19.41 13.66
CA PHE A 198 14.12 19.25 12.20
C PHE A 198 13.43 20.44 11.50
N LEU A 199 12.31 20.93 12.03
CA LEU A 199 11.60 22.07 11.44
C LEU A 199 12.39 23.39 11.59
N ASN A 200 13.08 23.60 12.70
CA ASN A 200 13.86 24.84 12.90
C ASN A 200 15.25 24.80 12.24
N ASN A 201 15.60 23.71 11.57
CA ASN A 201 16.89 23.57 10.92
C ASN A 201 16.97 24.48 9.69
N LYS A 202 17.94 25.42 9.67
CA LYS A 202 18.18 26.33 8.54
C LYS A 202 18.50 25.62 7.21
N LYS A 203 18.87 24.33 7.24
CA LYS A 203 19.07 23.48 6.06
C LYS A 203 17.79 22.80 5.57
N ASN A 204 16.68 22.94 6.31
CA ASN A 204 15.41 22.34 5.95
C ASN A 204 14.68 23.22 4.92
N CYS A 205 15.02 23.00 3.65
CA CYS A 205 14.41 23.73 2.54
C CYS A 205 12.93 23.40 2.34
N SER A 206 12.39 22.33 2.95
CA SER A 206 10.97 21.94 2.80
C SER A 206 9.96 22.95 3.35
N ILE A 207 10.44 23.91 4.15
CA ILE A 207 9.63 24.96 4.80
C ILE A 207 9.71 26.27 4.00
N LEU A 208 10.62 26.36 3.01
CA LEU A 208 10.71 27.53 2.13
C LEU A 208 9.48 27.56 1.20
N LYS A 209 8.81 28.71 1.14
CA LYS A 209 7.70 28.94 0.21
C LYS A 209 8.18 28.71 -1.22
N GLY A 210 7.45 27.89 -1.99
CA GLY A 210 7.80 27.53 -3.37
C GLY A 210 8.78 26.35 -3.54
N TYR A 211 9.19 25.70 -2.44
CA TYR A 211 10.01 24.47 -2.49
C TYR A 211 9.26 23.34 -3.20
N ALA A 212 9.83 22.84 -4.31
CA ALA A 212 9.33 21.64 -4.96
C ALA A 212 9.96 20.42 -4.31
N ILE A 213 9.12 19.48 -3.88
CA ILE A 213 9.55 18.13 -3.51
C ILE A 213 10.20 17.52 -4.75
N GLU A 214 11.49 17.19 -4.67
CA GLU A 214 12.13 16.46 -5.76
C GLU A 214 11.49 15.08 -5.88
N ASP A 215 11.29 14.62 -7.11
CA ASP A 215 10.89 13.24 -7.37
C ASP A 215 11.81 12.30 -6.61
N LYS A 216 11.22 11.51 -5.72
CA LYS A 216 11.92 10.48 -4.98
C LYS A 216 12.21 9.33 -5.92
N ALA A 217 13.47 8.97 -6.06
CA ALA A 217 13.86 7.80 -6.82
C ALA A 217 13.17 6.54 -6.30
N ASP A 218 12.54 5.82 -7.21
CA ASP A 218 11.71 4.65 -6.96
C ASP A 218 12.26 3.37 -7.63
N GLY A 219 13.43 3.46 -8.27
CA GLY A 219 14.15 2.33 -8.87
C GLY A 219 13.76 2.08 -10.32
N LEU A 220 14.17 0.93 -10.86
CA LEU A 220 13.73 0.42 -12.15
C LEU A 220 12.73 -0.72 -11.97
N THR A 221 11.81 -0.87 -12.92
CA THR A 221 10.87 -1.99 -12.94
C THR A 221 11.56 -3.21 -13.52
N GLY A 222 11.93 -4.17 -12.68
CA GLY A 222 12.54 -5.44 -13.07
C GLY A 222 11.47 -6.49 -13.38
N SER A 223 11.39 -6.91 -14.64
CA SER A 223 10.55 -8.01 -15.11
C SER A 223 11.37 -9.30 -15.16
N TYR A 224 11.07 -10.25 -14.27
CA TYR A 224 11.83 -11.48 -14.08
C TYR A 224 11.14 -12.67 -14.77
N TYR A 225 11.87 -13.37 -15.63
CA TYR A 225 11.40 -14.54 -16.38
C TYR A 225 12.10 -15.80 -15.89
N ASP A 226 11.38 -16.92 -15.84
CA ASP A 226 11.88 -18.24 -15.44
C ASP A 226 12.74 -18.94 -16.51
N ASN A 227 13.12 -18.21 -17.55
CA ASN A 227 13.87 -18.71 -18.69
C ASN A 227 14.85 -17.65 -19.18
N ALA A 228 15.93 -18.08 -19.82
CA ALA A 228 17.00 -17.21 -20.32
C ALA A 228 16.67 -16.47 -21.63
N TYR A 229 15.45 -16.62 -22.16
CA TYR A 229 15.07 -16.16 -23.50
C TYR A 229 14.10 -14.98 -23.50
N PHE A 230 13.78 -14.38 -22.34
CA PHE A 230 12.77 -13.32 -22.22
C PHE A 230 11.42 -13.72 -22.83
N SER A 231 11.12 -15.02 -22.78
CA SER A 231 9.92 -15.59 -23.38
C SER A 231 8.83 -15.72 -22.33
N GLY A 232 7.58 -15.53 -22.74
CA GLY A 232 6.46 -15.58 -21.80
C GLY A 232 6.16 -14.23 -21.13
N TYR A 233 5.36 -14.30 -20.08
CA TYR A 233 5.16 -13.20 -19.13
C TYR A 233 6.21 -13.32 -18.02
N PRO A 234 6.75 -12.21 -17.49
CA PRO A 234 7.63 -12.28 -16.33
C PRO A 234 6.89 -12.85 -15.11
N LEU A 235 7.36 -13.95 -14.52
CA LEU A 235 6.71 -14.52 -13.33
C LEU A 235 6.70 -13.57 -12.12
N SER A 236 7.61 -12.60 -12.10
CA SER A 236 7.61 -11.54 -11.09
C SER A 236 7.98 -10.19 -11.68
N ILE A 237 7.37 -9.13 -11.12
CA ILE A 237 7.68 -7.73 -11.42
C ILE A 237 8.06 -7.07 -10.10
N ASN A 238 9.30 -6.58 -10.01
CA ASN A 238 9.87 -5.98 -8.82
C ASN A 238 10.38 -4.57 -9.07
N ASN A 239 10.54 -3.82 -7.98
CA ASN A 239 11.09 -2.48 -7.99
C ASN A 239 12.54 -2.54 -7.49
N ASP A 240 13.49 -2.59 -8.42
CA ASP A 240 14.90 -2.74 -8.11
C ASP A 240 15.54 -1.35 -7.99
N LYS A 241 15.93 -1.00 -6.76
CA LYS A 241 16.53 0.31 -6.45
C LYS A 241 17.94 0.45 -7.01
N TYR A 242 18.63 -0.64 -7.31
CA TYR A 242 20.01 -0.67 -7.77
C TYR A 242 20.22 -1.81 -8.77
N ILE A 243 21.21 -1.66 -9.63
CA ILE A 243 21.70 -2.73 -10.52
C ILE A 243 23.10 -3.12 -10.01
N ASN A 244 23.11 -3.92 -8.94
CA ASN A 244 24.30 -4.40 -8.26
C ASN A 244 23.97 -5.75 -7.62
N PHE A 245 23.94 -6.79 -8.44
CA PHE A 245 23.50 -8.12 -8.07
C PHE A 245 24.63 -9.14 -8.23
N ILE A 246 24.88 -9.88 -7.16
CA ILE A 246 25.73 -11.07 -7.15
C ILE A 246 24.91 -12.18 -6.49
N TRP A 247 24.33 -13.05 -7.31
CA TRP A 247 23.57 -14.21 -6.85
C TRP A 247 24.51 -15.42 -6.78
N ASN A 248 25.02 -15.74 -5.59
CA ASN A 248 25.90 -16.89 -5.37
C ASN A 248 25.07 -18.13 -5.00
N SER A 249 24.52 -18.85 -5.98
CA SER A 249 23.53 -19.94 -5.81
C SER A 249 22.19 -19.52 -5.15
N GLY A 250 21.99 -18.21 -4.98
CA GLY A 250 20.74 -17.63 -4.50
C GLY A 250 19.71 -17.51 -5.61
N VAL A 251 18.45 -17.75 -5.27
CA VAL A 251 17.30 -17.51 -6.15
C VAL A 251 17.16 -15.99 -6.35
N PRO A 252 17.10 -15.47 -7.60
CA PRO A 252 17.03 -14.01 -7.84
C PRO A 252 15.83 -13.35 -7.16
N ILE A 253 14.70 -14.04 -7.20
CA ILE A 253 13.45 -13.73 -6.50
C ILE A 253 12.62 -15.01 -6.39
N GLU A 254 11.70 -15.10 -5.42
CA GLU A 254 10.81 -16.25 -5.24
C GLU A 254 10.19 -16.72 -6.58
N MET A 255 10.15 -18.03 -6.79
CA MET A 255 9.69 -18.70 -8.02
C MET A 255 10.58 -18.58 -9.27
N ILE A 256 11.68 -17.82 -9.24
CA ILE A 256 12.63 -17.76 -10.37
C ILE A 256 13.79 -18.75 -10.14
N PRO A 257 13.98 -19.76 -11.01
CA PRO A 257 15.06 -20.72 -10.84
C PRO A 257 16.43 -20.03 -11.00
N TYR A 258 17.38 -20.36 -10.13
CA TYR A 258 18.73 -19.78 -10.19
C TYR A 258 19.53 -20.29 -11.41
N GLN A 259 19.17 -21.44 -11.98
CA GLN A 259 19.92 -22.06 -13.09
C GLN A 259 19.69 -21.40 -14.45
N HIS A 260 18.51 -20.80 -14.65
CA HIS A 260 18.14 -20.18 -15.91
C HIS A 260 17.08 -19.12 -15.71
N PHE A 261 17.42 -17.87 -15.99
CA PHE A 261 16.46 -16.79 -15.88
C PHE A 261 16.88 -15.63 -16.77
N SER A 262 15.96 -14.70 -16.96
CA SER A 262 16.27 -13.43 -17.59
C SER A 262 15.52 -12.31 -16.87
N VAL A 263 16.09 -11.12 -16.91
CA VAL A 263 15.52 -9.93 -16.27
C VAL A 263 15.59 -8.78 -17.26
N ARG A 264 14.46 -8.10 -17.44
CA ARG A 264 14.37 -6.84 -18.17
C ARG A 264 14.04 -5.73 -17.19
N TRP A 265 14.97 -4.81 -16.99
CA TRP A 265 14.74 -3.60 -16.21
C TRP A 265 14.35 -2.46 -17.14
N ASP A 266 13.18 -1.86 -16.86
CA ASP A 266 12.64 -0.72 -17.58
C ASP A 266 12.48 0.48 -16.64
N GLY A 267 12.81 1.66 -17.12
CA GLY A 267 12.58 2.91 -16.41
C GLY A 267 13.40 4.05 -17.00
N TYR A 268 13.97 4.85 -16.12
CA TYR A 268 14.69 6.07 -16.46
C TYR A 268 15.90 6.24 -15.55
N ILE A 269 16.97 6.77 -16.14
CA ILE A 269 18.15 7.23 -15.42
C ILE A 269 18.25 8.75 -15.49
N LYS A 270 18.47 9.42 -14.34
CA LYS A 270 18.69 10.87 -14.27
C LYS A 270 20.18 11.11 -14.00
N VAL A 271 20.85 11.89 -14.84
CA VAL A 271 22.25 12.28 -14.56
C VAL A 271 22.30 13.55 -13.69
N PRO A 272 23.27 13.68 -12.76
CA PRO A 272 23.33 14.81 -11.82
C PRO A 272 23.70 16.13 -12.50
N GLN A 273 24.60 16.09 -13.48
CA GLN A 273 25.14 17.27 -14.15
C GLN A 273 25.35 17.02 -15.63
N THR A 274 25.32 18.10 -16.43
CA THR A 274 25.60 18.04 -17.87
C THR A 274 27.08 17.72 -18.09
N ASP A 275 27.35 16.59 -18.75
CA ASP A 275 28.70 16.10 -19.01
C ASP A 275 28.72 14.93 -20.03
N ASN A 276 29.92 14.49 -20.42
CA ASN A 276 30.12 13.26 -21.18
C ASN A 276 30.23 12.07 -20.24
N TYR A 277 29.21 11.22 -20.19
CA TYR A 277 29.19 10.01 -19.36
C TYR A 277 29.65 8.78 -20.15
N ILE A 278 30.31 7.87 -19.46
CA ILE A 278 30.54 6.50 -19.91
C ILE A 278 29.80 5.59 -18.94
N ILE A 279 28.90 4.76 -19.47
CA ILE A 279 28.20 3.74 -18.70
C ILE A 279 28.97 2.43 -18.87
N SER A 280 29.20 1.72 -17.77
CA SER A 280 29.94 0.46 -17.77
C SER A 280 29.18 -0.62 -17.02
N ILE A 281 29.24 -1.86 -17.48
CA ILE A 281 28.55 -2.99 -16.86
C ILE A 281 29.54 -4.14 -16.66
N GLU A 282 29.57 -4.68 -15.44
CA GLU A 282 30.23 -5.94 -15.12
C GLU A 282 29.19 -7.05 -15.15
N HIS A 283 29.41 -8.10 -15.96
CA HIS A 283 28.46 -9.18 -16.16
C HIS A 283 29.15 -10.49 -16.54
N ASP A 284 28.47 -11.62 -16.36
CA ASP A 284 29.00 -12.97 -16.62
C ASP A 284 28.30 -13.74 -17.76
N CYS A 285 27.12 -13.29 -18.18
CA CYS A 285 26.31 -13.93 -19.21
C CYS A 285 25.90 -12.91 -20.28
N GLY A 286 24.66 -12.89 -20.75
CA GLY A 286 24.22 -11.93 -21.77
C GLY A 286 23.74 -10.62 -21.19
N VAL A 287 24.10 -9.49 -21.82
CA VAL A 287 23.55 -8.18 -21.47
C VAL A 287 23.34 -7.28 -22.70
N ARG A 288 22.27 -6.48 -22.67
CA ARG A 288 22.04 -5.32 -23.55
C ARG A 288 21.60 -4.13 -22.72
N ILE A 289 22.05 -2.93 -23.09
CA ILE A 289 21.60 -1.68 -22.48
C ILE A 289 21.17 -0.70 -23.57
N PHE A 290 20.02 -0.08 -23.38
CA PHE A 290 19.48 0.97 -24.24
C PHE A 290 19.34 2.27 -23.46
N LEU A 291 19.65 3.38 -24.12
CA LEU A 291 19.46 4.74 -23.61
C LEU A 291 18.72 5.56 -24.67
N ASP A 292 17.57 6.14 -24.32
CA ASP A 292 16.68 6.88 -25.25
C ASP A 292 16.46 6.13 -26.58
N ASN A 293 16.20 4.81 -26.47
CA ASN A 293 15.94 3.85 -27.55
C ASN A 293 17.16 3.32 -28.32
N SER A 294 18.32 3.98 -28.22
CA SER A 294 19.53 3.51 -28.90
C SER A 294 20.29 2.48 -28.03
N PRO A 295 20.74 1.35 -28.61
CA PRO A 295 21.57 0.38 -27.89
C PRO A 295 22.98 0.96 -27.67
N ILE A 296 23.39 1.07 -26.41
CA ILE A 296 24.70 1.62 -26.01
C ILE A 296 25.70 0.54 -25.60
N ILE A 297 25.20 -0.63 -25.18
CA ILE A 297 26.03 -1.79 -24.80
C ILE A 297 25.33 -3.06 -25.27
N VAL A 298 26.08 -3.97 -25.90
CA VAL A 298 25.64 -5.31 -26.29
C VAL A 298 26.79 -6.29 -26.05
N SER A 299 26.56 -7.34 -25.27
CA SER A 299 27.55 -8.39 -25.03
C SER A 299 26.88 -9.74 -24.80
N ASN A 300 27.44 -10.80 -25.38
CA ASN A 300 26.92 -12.17 -25.33
C ASN A 300 25.43 -12.32 -25.74
N MET A 301 24.90 -11.34 -26.47
CA MET A 301 23.55 -11.31 -27.03
C MET A 301 23.61 -10.82 -28.49
N PRO A 302 22.60 -11.13 -29.32
CA PRO A 302 22.52 -10.58 -30.68
C PRO A 302 22.46 -9.04 -30.67
N ASN A 303 22.91 -8.39 -31.74
CA ASN A 303 22.73 -6.94 -31.88
C ASN A 303 21.25 -6.59 -32.06
N PRO A 304 20.66 -5.73 -31.20
CA PRO A 304 19.28 -5.30 -31.33
C PRO A 304 19.13 -4.17 -32.35
N LYS A 305 17.91 -3.96 -32.84
CA LYS A 305 17.49 -2.71 -33.51
C LYS A 305 16.96 -1.72 -32.48
N GLU A 306 16.91 -0.43 -32.81
CA GLU A 306 16.36 0.62 -31.92
C GLU A 306 14.90 0.38 -31.54
N GLU A 307 14.09 -0.15 -32.47
CA GLU A 307 12.70 -0.55 -32.24
C GLU A 307 12.56 -1.58 -31.09
N GLU A 308 13.57 -2.42 -30.88
CA GLU A 308 13.56 -3.45 -29.82
C GLU A 308 13.65 -2.86 -28.40
N SER A 309 14.02 -1.58 -28.28
CA SER A 309 14.06 -0.87 -27.00
C SER A 309 12.69 -0.69 -26.34
N GLU A 310 11.59 -0.97 -27.06
CA GLU A 310 10.23 -0.96 -26.51
C GLU A 310 9.55 -2.34 -26.59
N GLU A 311 10.08 -3.26 -27.40
CA GLU A 311 9.49 -4.57 -27.63
C GLU A 311 9.71 -5.52 -26.44
N THR A 312 8.81 -6.48 -26.26
CA THR A 312 8.92 -7.56 -25.27
C THR A 312 9.02 -8.94 -25.94
N LYS A 313 9.77 -9.01 -27.04
CA LYS A 313 9.96 -10.27 -27.78
C LYS A 313 11.02 -11.16 -27.13
N PRO A 314 10.94 -12.49 -27.35
CA PRO A 314 11.99 -13.40 -26.96
C PRO A 314 13.32 -13.08 -27.65
N ILE A 315 14.43 -13.27 -26.93
CA ILE A 315 15.79 -13.08 -27.42
C ILE A 315 16.45 -14.46 -27.49
N TYR A 316 16.99 -14.81 -28.66
CA TYR A 316 17.72 -16.06 -28.82
C TYR A 316 19.13 -15.93 -28.25
N ILE A 317 19.62 -17.02 -27.66
CA ILE A 317 20.98 -17.10 -27.12
C ILE A 317 21.95 -17.37 -28.27
N LEU A 318 23.10 -16.66 -28.26
CA LEU A 318 24.15 -16.90 -29.25
C LEU A 318 24.71 -18.33 -29.11
N PRO A 319 25.29 -18.90 -30.19
CA PRO A 319 26.04 -20.15 -30.07
C PRO A 319 27.09 -20.09 -28.95
N ILE A 320 27.22 -21.15 -28.14
CA ILE A 320 28.07 -21.19 -26.94
C ILE A 320 29.52 -20.78 -27.23
N ASN A 321 30.04 -21.11 -28.42
CA ASN A 321 31.40 -20.73 -28.84
C ASN A 321 31.60 -19.21 -29.07
N LYS A 322 30.53 -18.42 -29.09
CA LYS A 322 30.55 -16.96 -29.19
C LYS A 322 30.27 -16.26 -27.85
N ILE A 323 30.08 -17.01 -26.78
CA ILE A 323 29.76 -16.48 -25.45
C ILE A 323 30.99 -16.58 -24.57
N ASN A 324 31.38 -15.46 -23.96
CA ASN A 324 32.35 -15.45 -22.86
C ASN A 324 31.60 -15.57 -21.53
N SER A 325 31.72 -16.71 -20.84
CA SER A 325 31.01 -16.98 -19.58
C SER A 325 31.73 -16.51 -18.32
N ASN A 326 32.92 -15.92 -18.47
CA ASN A 326 33.64 -15.28 -17.37
C ASN A 326 33.07 -13.89 -17.08
N VAL A 327 33.21 -13.44 -15.82
CA VAL A 327 32.88 -12.07 -15.45
C VAL A 327 33.75 -11.11 -16.25
N GLN A 328 33.12 -10.18 -16.97
CA GLN A 328 33.78 -9.18 -17.79
C GLN A 328 33.12 -7.83 -17.61
N LYS A 329 33.93 -6.76 -17.76
CA LYS A 329 33.47 -5.38 -17.71
C LYS A 329 33.56 -4.74 -19.08
N ILE A 330 32.45 -4.18 -19.55
CA ILE A 330 32.35 -3.50 -20.85
C ILE A 330 31.80 -2.08 -20.64
N SER A 331 32.14 -1.16 -21.53
CA SER A 331 31.77 0.25 -21.43
C SER A 331 31.17 0.77 -22.72
N SER A 332 30.26 1.75 -22.62
CA SER A 332 29.73 2.48 -23.75
C SER A 332 30.75 3.46 -24.34
N GLU A 333 30.42 4.03 -25.50
CA GLU A 333 31.06 5.27 -25.95
C GLU A 333 30.71 6.45 -25.01
N LYS A 334 31.34 7.61 -25.24
CA LYS A 334 31.00 8.84 -24.50
C LYS A 334 29.62 9.35 -24.90
N LEU A 335 28.77 9.54 -23.90
CA LEU A 335 27.38 9.98 -24.04
C LEU A 335 27.23 11.40 -23.51
N GLY A 336 26.88 12.35 -24.38
CA GLY A 336 26.61 13.74 -23.96
C GLY A 336 25.25 13.85 -23.26
N LEU A 337 25.23 13.79 -21.93
CA LEU A 337 24.01 13.79 -21.14
C LEU A 337 23.83 15.14 -20.42
N VAL A 338 22.58 15.55 -20.24
CA VAL A 338 22.16 16.84 -19.67
C VAL A 338 21.71 16.63 -18.23
N GLY A 339 22.31 17.37 -17.30
CA GLY A 339 22.01 17.31 -15.88
C GLY A 339 20.55 17.55 -15.57
N GLY A 340 19.94 16.67 -14.78
CA GLY A 340 18.55 16.74 -14.37
C GLY A 340 17.54 16.22 -15.39
N LYS A 341 17.94 15.90 -16.63
CA LYS A 341 17.09 15.18 -17.59
C LYS A 341 17.04 13.70 -17.24
N LYS A 342 15.83 13.11 -17.29
CA LYS A 342 15.60 11.67 -17.23
C LYS A 342 15.71 11.09 -18.65
N TYR A 343 16.52 10.05 -18.80
CA TYR A 343 16.72 9.33 -20.05
C TYR A 343 16.05 7.97 -19.92
N LYS A 344 15.31 7.54 -20.94
CA LYS A 344 14.71 6.22 -20.93
C LYS A 344 15.81 5.18 -20.90
N PHE A 345 15.71 4.24 -19.98
CA PHE A 345 16.79 3.31 -19.68
C PHE A 345 16.24 1.89 -19.60
N ARG A 346 16.78 1.00 -20.44
CA ARG A 346 16.43 -0.42 -20.46
C ARG A 346 17.68 -1.28 -20.35
N ILE A 347 17.64 -2.28 -19.49
CA ILE A 347 18.69 -3.30 -19.34
C ILE A 347 18.04 -4.66 -19.54
N GLU A 348 18.63 -5.49 -20.40
CA GLU A 348 18.23 -6.88 -20.59
C GLU A 348 19.40 -7.76 -20.16
N TYR A 349 19.17 -8.68 -19.23
CA TYR A 349 20.17 -9.64 -18.76
C TYR A 349 19.62 -11.06 -18.78
N PHE A 350 20.41 -12.04 -19.21
CA PHE A 350 20.08 -13.45 -18.99
C PHE A 350 21.20 -14.17 -18.26
N HIS A 351 20.82 -15.17 -17.48
CA HIS A 351 21.72 -16.15 -16.88
C HIS A 351 21.32 -17.56 -17.33
N LEU A 352 22.31 -18.40 -17.62
CA LEU A 352 22.10 -19.80 -17.97
C LEU A 352 23.31 -20.63 -17.53
N SER A 353 23.14 -21.47 -16.50
CA SER A 353 24.22 -22.28 -15.93
C SER A 353 24.93 -23.18 -16.94
N THR A 354 24.23 -23.67 -17.97
CA THR A 354 24.80 -24.60 -18.95
C THR A 354 25.84 -23.98 -19.88
N ILE A 355 25.99 -22.65 -19.93
CA ILE A 355 27.04 -21.99 -20.71
C ILE A 355 28.31 -21.69 -19.89
N LYS A 356 28.25 -21.90 -18.57
CA LYS A 356 29.34 -21.60 -17.64
C LYS A 356 30.05 -22.89 -17.24
N HIS A 357 31.38 -22.89 -17.34
CA HIS A 357 32.21 -24.01 -16.87
C HIS A 357 32.56 -23.85 -15.38
N GLU A 358 32.89 -22.62 -14.97
CA GLU A 358 33.20 -22.28 -13.58
C GLU A 358 32.03 -21.55 -12.94
N ASN A 359 31.69 -21.91 -11.70
CA ASN A 359 30.60 -21.31 -10.93
C ASN A 359 29.27 -21.23 -11.71
N PRO A 360 28.72 -22.38 -12.15
CA PRO A 360 27.51 -22.42 -12.99
C PRO A 360 26.28 -21.83 -12.31
N ASP A 361 26.25 -21.87 -10.98
CA ASP A 361 25.12 -21.40 -10.17
C ASP A 361 25.28 -19.94 -9.72
N THR A 362 26.28 -19.22 -10.23
CA THR A 362 26.46 -17.80 -9.92
C THR A 362 25.95 -16.93 -11.05
N ALA A 363 25.28 -15.84 -10.71
CA ALA A 363 24.87 -14.80 -11.66
C ALA A 363 25.37 -13.44 -11.17
N HIS A 364 26.01 -12.68 -12.05
CA HIS A 364 26.69 -11.42 -11.73
C HIS A 364 26.23 -10.33 -12.69
N ILE A 365 25.70 -9.23 -12.16
CA ILE A 365 25.47 -7.98 -12.92
C ILE A 365 25.62 -6.72 -12.04
N ILE A 366 26.55 -5.84 -12.38
CA ILE A 366 26.77 -4.55 -11.68
C ILE A 366 26.94 -3.41 -12.69
N LEU A 367 26.24 -2.31 -12.46
CA LEU A 367 26.22 -1.14 -13.32
C LEU A 367 26.98 0.04 -12.73
N TYR A 368 27.84 0.65 -13.55
CA TYR A 368 28.73 1.74 -13.21
C TYR A 368 28.55 2.92 -14.16
N TRP A 369 29.01 4.09 -13.72
CA TRP A 369 29.23 5.23 -14.61
C TRP A 369 30.51 5.98 -14.24
N LYS A 370 30.97 6.80 -15.18
CA LYS A 370 31.96 7.85 -14.95
C LYS A 370 31.71 9.01 -15.90
N SER A 371 32.24 10.20 -15.60
CA SER A 371 32.16 11.35 -16.50
C SER A 371 33.47 12.13 -16.52
N ASP A 372 33.63 13.10 -17.42
CA ASP A 372 34.85 13.92 -17.46
C ASP A 372 35.05 14.69 -16.13
N LYS A 373 33.97 15.04 -15.42
CA LYS A 373 33.99 15.65 -14.07
C LYS A 373 33.90 14.64 -12.92
N LEU A 374 33.31 13.47 -13.15
CA LEU A 374 33.25 12.35 -12.20
C LEU A 374 34.35 11.34 -12.56
N ILE A 375 35.57 11.68 -12.15
CA ILE A 375 36.82 11.03 -12.59
C ILE A 375 36.88 9.57 -12.13
N ASP A 376 36.44 9.32 -10.89
CA ASP A 376 36.40 7.98 -10.32
C ASP A 376 35.12 7.27 -10.76
N GLU A 377 35.27 6.08 -11.34
CA GLU A 377 34.13 5.25 -11.69
C GLU A 377 33.43 4.73 -10.42
N GLU A 378 32.12 4.86 -10.37
CA GLU A 378 31.30 4.41 -9.24
C GLU A 378 30.11 3.57 -9.71
N ILE A 379 29.59 2.74 -8.81
CA ILE A 379 28.30 2.05 -9.01
C ILE A 379 27.21 3.12 -9.02
N ILE A 380 26.33 3.10 -10.02
CA ILE A 380 25.29 4.13 -10.15
C ILE A 380 24.39 4.11 -8.90
N PRO A 381 24.34 5.20 -8.11
CA PRO A 381 23.54 5.23 -6.91
C PRO A 381 22.03 5.09 -7.17
N SER A 382 21.31 4.49 -6.22
CA SER A 382 19.88 4.21 -6.35
C SER A 382 19.02 5.45 -6.57
N HIS A 383 19.49 6.62 -6.13
CA HIS A 383 18.75 7.89 -6.25
C HIS A 383 18.74 8.48 -7.66
N PHE A 384 19.34 7.79 -8.63
CA PHE A 384 19.32 8.15 -10.05
C PHE A 384 18.41 7.27 -10.91
N PHE A 385 17.79 6.23 -10.34
CA PHE A 385 16.84 5.37 -11.05
C PHE A 385 15.38 5.72 -10.74
N PHE A 386 14.58 5.81 -11.80
CA PHE A 386 13.18 6.18 -11.74
C PHE A 386 12.33 5.24 -12.61
N LYS A 387 11.15 4.84 -12.17
CA LYS A 387 10.26 3.97 -12.97
C LYS A 387 9.56 4.73 -14.09
N SER A 388 9.26 6.00 -13.84
CA SER A 388 8.48 6.83 -14.75
C SER A 388 9.16 8.17 -15.05
N ASN A 389 8.81 8.72 -16.22
CA ASN A 389 9.18 10.08 -16.61
C ASN A 389 8.22 11.12 -16.04
N THR A 390 7.57 10.85 -14.89
CA THR A 390 6.78 11.88 -14.21
C THR A 390 7.65 13.11 -13.99
N THR A 391 6.99 14.24 -14.09
CA THR A 391 7.55 15.39 -14.75
C THR A 391 8.47 16.20 -13.90
N ILE A 392 9.44 16.81 -14.60
CA ILE A 392 10.36 17.74 -13.98
C ILE A 392 9.50 18.85 -13.36
N PRO A 393 9.53 19.05 -12.03
CA PRO A 393 8.71 20.08 -11.40
C PRO A 393 9.09 21.42 -12.02
N LEU A 394 8.09 22.27 -12.26
CA LEU A 394 8.32 23.63 -12.76
C LEU A 394 9.31 24.37 -11.84
N ARG A 395 10.44 24.80 -12.40
CA ARG A 395 11.50 25.56 -11.74
C ARG A 395 11.57 26.94 -12.39
N ILE A 396 11.47 27.96 -11.55
CA ILE A 396 11.65 29.37 -11.92
C ILE A 396 13.05 29.77 -11.46
N LYS A 397 13.87 30.31 -12.36
CA LYS A 397 15.26 30.76 -12.08
C LYS A 397 15.46 32.19 -12.56
N GLU A 398 16.55 32.82 -12.11
CA GLU A 398 16.96 34.18 -12.51
C GLU A 398 15.91 35.26 -12.17
N LEU A 399 15.14 35.03 -11.10
CA LEU A 399 14.20 35.99 -10.55
C LEU A 399 14.89 36.79 -9.43
N GLY A 400 14.82 38.13 -9.48
CA GLY A 400 15.45 38.99 -8.47
C GLY A 400 14.73 38.92 -7.12
N GLY A 401 15.38 38.36 -6.10
CA GLY A 401 14.77 38.13 -4.78
C GLY A 401 14.40 39.40 -4.00
N ASP A 402 14.97 40.55 -4.36
CA ASP A 402 14.63 41.84 -3.72
C ASP A 402 13.26 42.38 -4.19
N ASP A 403 12.87 42.06 -5.43
CA ASP A 403 11.66 42.58 -6.06
C ASP A 403 10.51 41.57 -6.11
N TYR A 404 10.82 40.27 -6.03
CA TYR A 404 9.89 39.19 -6.31
C TYR A 404 9.98 38.04 -5.30
N GLU A 405 8.84 37.38 -5.07
CA GLU A 405 8.75 36.16 -4.26
C GLU A 405 7.95 35.10 -5.02
N ILE A 406 8.42 33.85 -4.94
CA ILE A 406 7.70 32.68 -5.45
C ILE A 406 6.83 32.11 -4.35
N PHE A 407 5.56 31.87 -4.65
CA PHE A 407 4.59 31.31 -3.71
C PHE A 407 3.59 30.38 -4.42
N TYR A 408 2.68 29.78 -3.66
CA TYR A 408 1.57 29.01 -4.20
C TYR A 408 0.30 29.87 -4.21
N LEU A 409 -0.39 29.90 -5.35
CA LEU A 409 -1.61 30.70 -5.51
C LEU A 409 -2.78 30.06 -4.75
N GLU A 410 -3.16 30.64 -3.62
CA GLU A 410 -4.24 30.13 -2.77
C GLU A 410 -5.13 31.28 -2.28
N ASN A 411 -6.41 31.00 -2.03
CA ASN A 411 -7.30 32.02 -1.47
C ASN A 411 -6.86 32.35 -0.03
N GLY A 412 -6.79 33.64 0.30
CA GLY A 412 -6.41 34.13 1.64
C GLY A 412 -4.94 34.50 1.80
N VAL A 413 -4.09 34.31 0.78
CA VAL A 413 -2.67 34.70 0.83
C VAL A 413 -2.46 36.18 0.48
N ASP A 414 -1.37 36.77 0.96
CA ASP A 414 -1.06 38.18 0.65
C ASP A 414 -0.73 38.35 -0.83
N ALA A 415 -1.27 39.41 -1.44
CA ALA A 415 -1.00 39.73 -2.84
C ALA A 415 0.42 40.28 -3.06
N PHE A 416 1.01 40.95 -2.08
CA PHE A 416 2.32 41.60 -2.20
C PHE A 416 3.28 41.17 -1.10
N ILE A 417 4.58 41.26 -1.38
CA ILE A 417 5.66 40.80 -0.47
C ILE A 417 5.71 41.63 0.82
N ASN A 418 5.57 42.95 0.69
CA ASN A 418 5.76 43.93 1.76
C ASN A 418 4.44 44.48 2.33
N SER A 419 3.29 43.93 1.94
CA SER A 419 1.99 44.43 2.38
C SER A 419 1.04 43.27 2.68
N SER A 420 0.57 43.24 3.93
CA SER A 420 -0.49 42.33 4.38
C SER A 420 -1.88 42.94 4.23
N ASN A 421 -1.99 44.16 3.69
CA ASN A 421 -3.29 44.81 3.50
C ASN A 421 -4.02 44.28 2.27
N TYR A 422 -3.36 43.54 1.38
CA TYR A 422 -3.97 43.04 0.16
C TYR A 422 -4.04 41.52 0.17
N ILE A 423 -5.25 40.96 0.03
CA ILE A 423 -5.49 39.51 0.06
C ILE A 423 -6.03 39.04 -1.28
N ILE A 424 -5.45 37.96 -1.80
CA ILE A 424 -5.94 37.27 -2.98
C ILE A 424 -7.17 36.42 -2.63
N SER A 425 -8.21 36.50 -3.45
CA SER A 425 -9.43 35.69 -3.33
C SER A 425 -10.05 35.44 -4.71
N ASP A 426 -11.07 34.59 -4.75
CA ASP A 426 -11.86 34.27 -5.94
C ASP A 426 -11.00 33.71 -7.09
N ILE A 427 -9.94 32.97 -6.75
CA ILE A 427 -9.08 32.31 -7.73
C ILE A 427 -9.87 31.19 -8.42
N PRO A 428 -9.91 31.15 -9.78
CA PRO A 428 -10.47 30.01 -10.50
C PRO A 428 -9.79 28.69 -10.11
N THR A 429 -10.57 27.63 -9.88
CA THR A 429 -10.08 26.34 -9.37
C THR A 429 -8.94 25.73 -10.20
N ILE A 430 -8.91 26.00 -11.50
CA ILE A 430 -7.85 25.53 -12.41
C ILE A 430 -6.47 26.14 -12.14
N TYR A 431 -6.40 27.25 -11.40
CA TYR A 431 -5.16 27.97 -11.07
C TYR A 431 -4.77 27.84 -9.61
N GLU A 432 -5.65 27.30 -8.77
CA GLU A 432 -5.36 27.10 -7.35
C GLU A 432 -4.14 26.16 -7.19
N LYS A 433 -3.24 26.52 -6.27
CA LYS A 433 -1.95 25.86 -6.01
C LYS A 433 -0.94 25.89 -7.15
N SER A 434 -1.18 26.68 -8.20
CA SER A 434 -0.14 26.94 -9.21
C SER A 434 1.04 27.72 -8.60
N LYS A 435 2.24 27.56 -9.19
CA LYS A 435 3.40 28.36 -8.78
C LYS A 435 3.20 29.79 -9.28
N ALA A 436 3.21 30.73 -8.35
CA ALA A 436 2.97 32.13 -8.60
C ALA A 436 4.17 33.00 -8.21
N ILE A 437 4.24 34.17 -8.83
CA ILE A 437 5.21 35.22 -8.57
C ILE A 437 4.42 36.46 -8.18
N ARG A 438 4.72 36.99 -6.99
CA ARG A 438 4.23 38.29 -6.52
C ARG A 438 5.37 39.30 -6.43
N SER A 439 5.03 40.58 -6.55
CA SER A 439 5.97 41.69 -6.41
C SER A 439 5.76 42.46 -5.11
N LEU A 440 6.60 43.46 -4.88
CA LEU A 440 6.32 44.52 -3.91
C LEU A 440 5.08 45.34 -4.31
N ASP A 441 4.41 45.93 -3.33
CA ASP A 441 3.27 46.83 -3.56
C ASP A 441 3.68 48.15 -4.24
N ASN A 442 4.91 48.63 -4.02
CA ASN A 442 5.45 49.83 -4.69
C ASN A 442 6.22 49.50 -5.98
N PHE A 443 5.91 48.38 -6.63
CA PHE A 443 6.65 47.91 -7.80
C PHE A 443 6.49 48.84 -9.01
N ASN A 444 7.62 49.29 -9.58
CA ASN A 444 7.66 50.30 -10.64
C ASN A 444 8.46 49.84 -11.89
N LYS A 445 8.45 48.54 -12.20
CA LYS A 445 9.06 48.03 -13.45
C LYS A 445 7.98 47.62 -14.43
N ASN A 446 8.22 47.82 -15.71
CA ASN A 446 7.35 47.39 -16.81
C ASN A 446 7.96 46.22 -17.60
N PHE A 447 9.07 45.67 -17.13
CA PHE A 447 9.76 44.52 -17.73
C PHE A 447 10.04 43.48 -16.65
N ILE A 448 9.58 42.25 -16.90
CA ILE A 448 9.73 41.11 -15.99
C ILE A 448 10.47 40.02 -16.76
N LYS A 449 11.56 39.53 -16.18
CA LYS A 449 12.42 38.50 -16.78
C LYS A 449 12.73 37.41 -15.76
N PHE A 450 12.55 36.16 -16.18
CA PHE A 450 12.96 34.96 -15.44
C PHE A 450 13.15 33.79 -16.43
N LYS A 451 13.56 32.62 -15.95
CA LYS A 451 13.67 31.39 -16.74
C LYS A 451 12.80 30.26 -16.19
N ILE A 452 12.23 29.46 -17.08
CA ILE A 452 11.50 28.22 -16.77
C ILE A 452 12.17 27.00 -17.42
N ASN A 453 12.01 25.83 -16.81
CA ASN A 453 12.63 24.56 -17.24
C ASN A 453 11.70 23.63 -18.03
N ALA A 454 10.46 24.04 -18.30
CA ALA A 454 9.47 23.21 -18.97
C ALA A 454 8.51 24.09 -19.78
N TYR A 455 8.01 23.56 -20.89
CA TYR A 455 6.95 24.22 -21.66
C TYR A 455 5.74 24.49 -20.76
N SER A 456 5.36 25.75 -20.66
CA SER A 456 4.37 26.22 -19.70
C SER A 456 3.53 27.33 -20.28
N LYS A 457 2.29 27.41 -19.79
CA LYS A 457 1.43 28.55 -20.01
C LYS A 457 1.60 29.51 -18.84
N VAL A 458 2.04 30.72 -19.14
CA VAL A 458 2.26 31.79 -18.18
C VAL A 458 1.03 32.69 -18.17
N TYR A 459 0.46 32.85 -16.99
CA TYR A 459 -0.70 33.70 -16.74
C TYR A 459 -0.28 34.93 -15.95
N ILE A 460 -0.98 36.02 -16.20
CA ILE A 460 -0.77 37.29 -15.51
C ILE A 460 -2.12 37.94 -15.25
N ALA A 461 -2.40 38.22 -13.98
CA ALA A 461 -3.59 38.91 -13.53
C ALA A 461 -3.28 40.40 -13.38
N ILE A 462 -4.06 41.26 -14.04
CA ILE A 462 -3.90 42.73 -14.04
C ILE A 462 -5.22 43.36 -13.66
N ASN A 463 -5.18 44.47 -12.91
CA ASN A 463 -6.38 45.17 -12.48
C ASN A 463 -7.26 45.51 -13.70
N LYS A 464 -8.57 45.21 -13.59
CA LYS A 464 -9.56 45.45 -14.63
C LYS A 464 -9.65 46.92 -15.04
N ASP A 465 -9.39 47.86 -14.14
CA ASP A 465 -9.35 49.29 -14.44
C ASP A 465 -8.20 49.66 -15.41
N GLU A 466 -7.20 48.78 -15.51
CA GLU A 466 -6.01 48.92 -16.34
C GLU A 466 -6.08 47.98 -17.56
N SER A 467 -7.28 47.62 -18.03
CA SER A 467 -7.49 46.65 -19.12
C SER A 467 -6.78 46.98 -20.43
N ASN A 468 -6.37 48.24 -20.62
CA ASN A 468 -5.59 48.70 -21.77
C ASN A 468 -4.10 48.31 -21.68
N ASN A 469 -3.63 47.87 -20.50
CA ASN A 469 -2.25 47.44 -20.25
C ASN A 469 -2.04 45.96 -20.58
N VAL A 470 -2.40 45.54 -21.80
CA VAL A 470 -2.27 44.13 -22.21
C VAL A 470 -0.78 43.75 -22.30
N PRO A 471 -0.33 42.69 -21.60
CA PRO A 471 1.08 42.30 -21.60
C PRO A 471 1.54 41.78 -22.96
N ILE A 472 2.82 41.96 -23.25
CA ILE A 472 3.46 41.49 -24.48
C ILE A 472 4.48 40.41 -24.13
N ASN A 473 4.41 39.29 -24.84
CA ASN A 473 5.46 38.27 -24.84
C ASN A 473 6.59 38.75 -25.75
N GLU A 474 7.71 39.17 -25.17
CA GLU A 474 8.83 39.77 -25.93
C GLU A 474 9.63 38.75 -26.75
N ILE A 475 9.43 37.46 -26.54
CA ILE A 475 10.07 36.39 -27.32
C ILE A 475 9.32 36.17 -28.62
N THR A 476 8.00 36.01 -28.53
CA THR A 476 7.14 35.81 -29.72
C THR A 476 6.67 37.11 -30.36
N LYS A 477 6.87 38.25 -29.69
CA LYS A 477 6.37 39.59 -30.05
C LYS A 477 4.84 39.66 -30.18
N LYS A 478 4.11 38.76 -29.51
CA LYS A 478 2.65 38.70 -29.49
C LYS A 478 2.09 39.20 -28.16
N SER A 479 0.94 39.86 -28.21
CA SER A 479 0.18 40.21 -27.01
C SER A 479 -0.36 38.94 -26.33
N PHE A 480 -0.46 38.98 -25.00
CA PHE A 480 -1.14 37.94 -24.23
C PHE A 480 -2.62 37.88 -24.60
N THR A 481 -3.20 36.68 -24.54
CA THR A 481 -4.62 36.46 -24.81
C THR A 481 -5.43 36.59 -23.52
N ASN A 482 -6.52 37.36 -23.54
CA ASN A 482 -7.44 37.45 -22.40
C ASN A 482 -8.22 36.12 -22.27
N THR A 483 -8.16 35.49 -21.10
CA THR A 483 -8.83 34.22 -20.81
C THR A 483 -10.33 34.36 -20.57
N LYS A 484 -10.83 35.59 -20.36
CA LYS A 484 -12.17 35.95 -19.86
C LYS A 484 -12.43 35.56 -18.40
N GLU A 485 -11.42 35.03 -17.71
CA GLU A 485 -11.49 34.70 -16.30
C GLU A 485 -10.96 35.88 -15.47
N VAL A 486 -11.39 35.92 -14.22
CA VAL A 486 -11.05 36.98 -13.28
C VAL A 486 -10.70 36.39 -11.92
N MET A 487 -9.95 37.15 -11.13
CA MET A 487 -9.71 36.92 -9.71
C MET A 487 -9.86 38.24 -8.95
N SER A 488 -9.94 38.19 -7.62
CA SER A 488 -10.13 39.37 -6.78
C SER A 488 -8.93 39.61 -5.87
N ILE A 489 -8.62 40.89 -5.63
CA ILE A 489 -7.74 41.30 -4.54
C ILE A 489 -8.51 42.26 -3.63
N TYR A 490 -8.58 41.92 -2.35
CA TYR A 490 -9.25 42.70 -1.32
C TYR A 490 -8.24 43.56 -0.58
N HIS A 491 -8.49 44.86 -0.50
CA HIS A 491 -7.74 45.78 0.35
C HIS A 491 -8.41 45.89 1.72
N ILE A 492 -7.67 45.56 2.78
CA ILE A 492 -8.08 45.60 4.17
C ILE A 492 -7.48 46.85 4.80
N GLN A 493 -8.33 47.81 5.17
CA GLN A 493 -7.91 48.97 5.96
C GLN A 493 -7.88 48.60 7.46
N GLY A 494 -6.70 48.67 8.08
CA GLY A 494 -6.50 48.44 9.52
C GLY A 494 -5.62 47.24 9.87
N ASP A 495 -5.27 47.10 11.14
CA ASP A 495 -4.46 45.99 11.65
C ASP A 495 -5.27 44.67 11.57
N ARG A 496 -4.72 43.65 10.87
CA ARG A 496 -5.35 42.33 10.69
C ARG A 496 -5.82 41.71 11.99
N ILE A 497 -5.06 41.90 13.07
CA ILE A 497 -5.40 41.37 14.39
C ILE A 497 -6.60 42.15 14.95
N MET A 498 -6.63 43.47 14.82
CA MET A 498 -7.74 44.30 15.28
C MET A 498 -9.03 44.10 14.48
N ASN A 499 -8.92 43.78 13.19
CA ASN A 499 -10.06 43.45 12.32
C ASN A 499 -10.60 42.05 12.61
N ALA A 500 -9.73 41.07 12.90
CA ALA A 500 -10.14 39.74 13.36
C ALA A 500 -10.80 39.76 14.75
N ILE A 501 -10.46 40.74 15.59
CA ILE A 501 -11.09 40.99 16.91
C ILE A 501 -12.31 41.95 16.77
N GLY A 502 -12.70 42.31 15.54
CA GLY A 502 -13.95 43.03 15.25
C GLY A 502 -14.00 44.49 15.72
N LYS A 503 -12.86 45.13 16.03
CA LYS A 503 -12.85 46.47 16.63
C LYS A 503 -12.67 47.63 15.66
N ASN A 504 -12.31 47.40 14.39
CA ASN A 504 -12.21 48.44 13.35
C ASN A 504 -12.53 47.88 11.96
N ALA A 505 -13.77 47.48 11.70
CA ALA A 505 -14.17 47.06 10.35
C ALA A 505 -14.33 48.28 9.42
N ASN A 506 -13.23 48.81 8.90
CA ASN A 506 -13.29 49.70 7.74
C ASN A 506 -13.54 48.85 6.47
N THR A 507 -14.38 49.37 5.60
CA THR A 507 -14.85 48.74 4.36
C THR A 507 -13.69 48.18 3.54
N SER A 508 -13.72 46.87 3.25
CA SER A 508 -12.75 46.26 2.33
C SER A 508 -13.08 46.66 0.89
N GLU A 509 -12.15 47.33 0.21
CA GLU A 509 -12.29 47.64 -1.21
C GLU A 509 -11.87 46.42 -2.02
N GLN A 510 -12.80 45.85 -2.79
CA GLN A 510 -12.53 44.72 -3.68
C GLN A 510 -12.15 45.25 -5.06
N LYS A 511 -11.01 44.81 -5.60
CA LYS A 511 -10.61 45.07 -6.98
C LYS A 511 -10.55 43.76 -7.77
N THR A 512 -11.08 43.82 -8.98
CA THR A 512 -11.14 42.68 -9.90
C THR A 512 -9.96 42.71 -10.85
N TYR A 513 -9.31 41.58 -11.07
CA TYR A 513 -8.16 41.43 -11.96
C TYR A 513 -8.53 40.51 -13.13
N ASN A 514 -8.31 40.98 -14.36
CA ASN A 514 -8.46 40.17 -15.56
C ASN A 514 -7.24 39.27 -15.75
N ILE A 515 -7.46 38.01 -16.12
CA ILE A 515 -6.39 37.04 -16.32
C ILE A 515 -6.04 36.95 -17.82
N TYR A 516 -4.77 37.16 -18.13
CA TYR A 516 -4.21 37.03 -19.47
C TYR A 516 -3.22 35.87 -19.52
N SER A 517 -3.05 35.25 -20.69
CA SER A 517 -2.17 34.09 -20.87
C SER A 517 -1.26 34.17 -22.10
N SER A 518 -0.08 33.58 -22.02
CA SER A 518 0.83 33.37 -23.15
C SER A 518 1.63 32.09 -22.94
N GLU A 519 2.05 31.46 -24.04
CA GLU A 519 2.81 30.21 -24.00
C GLU A 519 4.31 30.49 -24.10
N TYR A 520 5.09 29.73 -23.32
CA TYR A 520 6.55 29.79 -23.32
C TYR A 520 7.12 28.37 -23.35
N TYR A 521 8.13 28.16 -24.20
CA TYR A 521 8.97 26.97 -24.17
C TYR A 521 9.95 27.02 -22.99
N GLU A 522 10.74 25.96 -22.81
CA GLU A 522 11.85 25.99 -21.85
C GLU A 522 12.85 27.12 -22.19
N GLY A 523 13.36 27.80 -21.17
CA GLY A 523 14.28 28.93 -21.33
C GLY A 523 13.74 30.24 -20.77
N GLU A 524 14.00 31.34 -21.47
CA GLU A 524 13.65 32.69 -21.01
C GLU A 524 12.14 32.95 -21.06
N VAL A 525 11.65 33.71 -20.08
CA VAL A 525 10.33 34.32 -20.05
C VAL A 525 10.54 35.82 -19.90
N ILE A 526 10.12 36.58 -20.91
CA ILE A 526 10.24 38.04 -20.94
C ILE A 526 8.84 38.61 -21.20
N ILE A 527 8.33 39.35 -20.21
CA ILE A 527 7.02 39.99 -20.23
C ILE A 527 7.22 41.50 -20.17
N LYS A 528 6.60 42.21 -21.11
CA LYS A 528 6.58 43.67 -21.14
C LYS A 528 5.16 44.18 -20.88
N LEU A 529 5.04 45.12 -19.96
CA LEU A 529 3.83 45.89 -19.69
C LEU A 529 3.94 47.26 -20.37
N SER A 530 2.82 47.81 -20.84
CA SER A 530 2.78 49.16 -21.44
C SER A 530 3.05 50.24 -20.40
N ILE A 531 2.56 50.04 -19.17
CA ILE A 531 2.82 50.88 -18.00
C ILE A 531 3.14 50.01 -16.76
N PRO A 532 3.98 50.49 -15.81
CA PRO A 532 4.19 49.81 -14.53
C PRO A 532 2.86 49.70 -13.75
N THR A 533 2.48 48.47 -13.39
CA THR A 533 1.20 48.16 -12.72
C THR A 533 1.36 46.96 -11.80
N HIS A 534 0.43 46.78 -10.85
CA HIS A 534 0.39 45.60 -9.99
C HIS A 534 -0.09 44.38 -10.76
N PHE A 535 0.57 43.26 -10.54
CA PHE A 535 0.20 41.98 -11.14
C PHE A 535 0.44 40.80 -10.21
N ILE A 536 -0.24 39.70 -10.50
CA ILE A 536 0.12 38.37 -10.02
C ILE A 536 0.42 37.51 -11.24
N ILE A 537 1.62 36.96 -11.32
CA ILE A 537 1.97 35.98 -12.37
C ILE A 537 1.79 34.59 -11.77
N PHE A 538 1.23 33.66 -12.53
CA PHE A 538 1.21 32.25 -12.16
C PHE A 538 1.40 31.38 -13.38
N ILE A 539 1.99 30.20 -13.17
CA ILE A 539 2.50 29.38 -14.25
C ILE A 539 1.94 27.97 -14.10
N VAL A 540 1.31 27.50 -15.17
CA VAL A 540 0.81 26.13 -15.28
C VAL A 540 1.65 25.41 -16.32
N GLN A 541 2.29 24.31 -15.90
CA GLN A 541 3.06 23.46 -16.78
C GLN A 541 2.10 22.71 -17.70
N ASN A 542 2.31 22.81 -19.01
CA ASN A 542 1.42 22.21 -19.99
C ASN A 542 2.00 20.85 -20.36
N GLU A 543 1.78 19.87 -19.48
CA GLU A 543 1.99 18.46 -19.82
C GLU A 543 0.79 17.99 -20.61
N PHE A 544 0.99 17.13 -21.61
CA PHE A 544 -0.10 16.36 -22.20
C PHE A 544 -0.80 15.55 -21.09
N ARG A 545 -1.77 16.16 -20.42
CA ARG A 545 -2.69 15.52 -19.50
C ARG A 545 -4.06 16.04 -19.88
N SER A 546 -4.86 15.16 -20.47
CA SER A 546 -6.29 15.29 -20.31
C SER A 546 -6.57 15.21 -18.80
N ASP A 547 -7.46 16.05 -18.28
CA ASP A 547 -7.88 16.12 -16.87
C ASP A 547 -8.56 14.83 -16.34
N ASN A 548 -8.35 13.70 -17.03
CA ASN A 548 -9.05 12.44 -16.83
C ASN A 548 -8.10 11.22 -16.76
N SER A 549 -6.78 11.38 -16.81
CA SER A 549 -5.86 10.24 -16.74
C SER A 549 -5.66 9.72 -15.30
N CYS A 550 -5.39 8.43 -15.19
CA CYS A 550 -5.29 7.75 -13.89
C CYS A 550 -3.85 7.83 -13.35
N ILE A 551 -3.70 8.00 -12.04
CA ILE A 551 -2.40 8.19 -11.40
C ILE A 551 -1.88 6.84 -10.90
N GLY A 552 -0.67 6.47 -11.32
CA GLY A 552 0.01 5.25 -10.89
C GLY A 552 0.98 4.72 -11.93
N ASN A 553 1.48 3.51 -11.70
CA ASN A 553 2.38 2.82 -12.63
C ASN A 553 1.56 1.94 -13.59
N GLU A 554 2.06 1.80 -14.82
CA GLU A 554 1.48 0.89 -15.81
C GLU A 554 1.74 -0.57 -15.37
N GLU A 555 0.68 -1.36 -15.21
CA GLU A 555 0.72 -2.76 -14.77
C GLU A 555 0.01 -3.68 -15.77
N PRO A 556 0.30 -4.99 -15.82
CA PRO A 556 -0.47 -5.96 -16.60
C PRO A 556 -1.85 -6.18 -15.95
N ILE A 557 -2.88 -5.56 -16.52
CA ILE A 557 -4.22 -5.49 -15.90
C ILE A 557 -5.14 -6.65 -16.27
N SER A 558 -4.89 -7.30 -17.41
CA SER A 558 -5.84 -8.24 -18.02
C SER A 558 -5.59 -9.71 -17.70
N LEU A 559 -4.60 -10.03 -16.87
CA LEU A 559 -4.27 -11.41 -16.55
C LEU A 559 -5.38 -12.03 -15.69
N VAL A 560 -5.70 -13.31 -15.88
CA VAL A 560 -6.76 -13.98 -15.10
C VAL A 560 -6.51 -14.00 -13.58
N ASN A 561 -5.25 -13.88 -13.16
CA ASN A 561 -4.85 -13.78 -11.75
C ASN A 561 -4.73 -12.32 -11.25
N SER A 562 -4.97 -11.34 -12.12
CA SER A 562 -4.96 -9.92 -11.78
C SER A 562 -6.18 -9.57 -10.92
N PRO A 563 -6.03 -8.75 -9.86
CA PRO A 563 -7.17 -8.25 -9.08
C PRO A 563 -8.10 -7.35 -9.91
N TYR A 564 -7.64 -6.86 -11.06
CA TYR A 564 -8.40 -6.00 -11.95
C TYR A 564 -9.25 -6.80 -12.96
N PHE A 565 -8.96 -8.09 -13.16
CA PHE A 565 -9.72 -8.96 -14.05
C PHE A 565 -11.10 -9.29 -13.43
N ASN A 566 -12.17 -9.06 -14.20
CA ASN A 566 -13.53 -9.42 -13.78
C ASN A 566 -13.99 -10.68 -14.51
N SER A 567 -14.10 -10.58 -15.83
CA SER A 567 -14.59 -11.66 -16.68
C SER A 567 -14.07 -11.49 -18.10
N CYS A 568 -14.12 -12.57 -18.87
CA CYS A 568 -13.87 -12.52 -20.30
C CYS A 568 -14.94 -13.30 -21.06
N TYR A 569 -15.05 -13.01 -22.36
CA TYR A 569 -15.91 -13.71 -23.28
C TYR A 569 -15.22 -13.88 -24.63
N ALA A 570 -15.27 -15.06 -25.23
CA ALA A 570 -14.82 -15.29 -26.61
C ALA A 570 -16.00 -15.65 -27.50
N SER A 571 -16.01 -15.13 -28.73
CA SER A 571 -17.05 -15.41 -29.72
C SER A 571 -17.03 -16.85 -30.23
N SER A 572 -15.86 -17.48 -30.18
CA SER A 572 -15.69 -18.91 -30.43
C SER A 572 -14.39 -19.41 -29.81
N TYR A 573 -14.35 -20.70 -29.53
CA TYR A 573 -13.13 -21.39 -29.13
C TYR A 573 -13.16 -22.85 -29.60
N GLU A 574 -12.00 -23.46 -29.79
CA GLU A 574 -11.86 -24.87 -30.20
C GLU A 574 -12.43 -25.83 -29.14
N SER A 575 -12.11 -25.57 -27.88
CA SER A 575 -12.62 -26.28 -26.70
C SER A 575 -12.48 -25.38 -25.47
N GLU A 576 -13.05 -25.78 -24.34
CA GLU A 576 -12.91 -25.06 -23.06
C GLU A 576 -11.46 -24.87 -22.63
N LYS A 577 -10.52 -25.66 -23.17
CA LYS A 577 -9.08 -25.55 -22.92
C LYS A 577 -8.40 -24.42 -23.70
N TYR A 578 -9.10 -23.80 -24.66
CA TYR A 578 -8.57 -22.74 -25.53
C TYR A 578 -9.52 -21.54 -25.55
N ASP A 579 -10.22 -21.32 -24.45
CA ASP A 579 -11.21 -20.27 -24.27
C ASP A 579 -10.58 -18.88 -24.04
N CYS A 580 -11.41 -17.89 -23.66
CA CYS A 580 -10.90 -16.54 -23.39
C CYS A 580 -9.97 -16.48 -22.17
N GLN A 581 -10.21 -17.29 -21.14
CA GLN A 581 -9.38 -17.31 -19.94
C GLN A 581 -7.97 -17.79 -20.30
N SER A 582 -7.90 -18.80 -21.17
CA SER A 582 -6.65 -19.30 -21.75
C SER A 582 -5.91 -18.20 -22.51
N GLY A 583 -6.62 -17.37 -23.28
CA GLY A 583 -6.05 -16.22 -24.00
C GLY A 583 -5.45 -15.13 -23.10
N PHE A 584 -6.04 -14.94 -21.91
CA PHE A 584 -5.59 -13.99 -20.88
C PHE A 584 -4.80 -14.64 -19.74
N SER A 585 -4.36 -15.89 -19.91
CA SER A 585 -3.68 -16.66 -18.87
C SER A 585 -2.32 -16.09 -18.45
N GLY A 586 -1.70 -15.27 -19.31
CA GLY A 586 -0.30 -14.85 -19.19
C GLY A 586 0.72 -15.93 -19.57
N ASN A 587 0.28 -17.19 -19.71
CA ASN A 587 1.14 -18.27 -20.16
C ASN A 587 1.21 -18.27 -21.68
N ASN A 588 2.17 -17.55 -22.26
CA ASN A 588 2.30 -17.42 -23.72
C ASN A 588 2.79 -18.69 -24.44
N LYS A 589 2.49 -19.89 -23.94
CA LYS A 589 2.77 -21.18 -24.59
C LYS A 589 1.60 -21.61 -25.47
N ASN A 590 1.92 -22.30 -26.55
CA ASN A 590 0.95 -22.84 -27.50
C ASN A 590 0.33 -24.17 -27.02
N GLU A 591 -0.07 -24.21 -25.76
CA GLU A 591 -0.52 -25.41 -25.05
C GLU A 591 -1.95 -25.24 -24.53
N GLU A 592 -2.58 -26.35 -24.12
CA GLU A 592 -3.89 -26.32 -23.46
C GLU A 592 -3.87 -25.39 -22.23
N TYR A 593 -4.97 -24.66 -22.02
CA TYR A 593 -5.18 -23.68 -20.94
C TYR A 593 -4.26 -22.46 -20.97
N SER A 594 -3.49 -22.31 -22.05
CA SER A 594 -2.44 -21.31 -22.14
C SER A 594 -2.69 -20.31 -23.25
N THR A 595 -3.53 -20.59 -24.24
CA THR A 595 -3.76 -19.68 -25.37
C THR A 595 -5.21 -19.74 -25.84
N TRP A 596 -5.74 -18.65 -26.39
CA TRP A 596 -7.05 -18.68 -27.03
C TRP A 596 -6.89 -19.22 -28.46
N LYS A 597 -7.72 -20.18 -28.84
CA LYS A 597 -7.86 -20.65 -30.23
C LYS A 597 -9.30 -20.56 -30.64
N THR A 598 -9.59 -19.95 -31.77
CA THR A 598 -10.94 -19.88 -32.34
C THR A 598 -11.49 -21.27 -32.62
N ALA A 599 -12.82 -21.40 -32.80
CA ALA A 599 -13.37 -22.68 -33.25
C ALA A 599 -12.83 -23.08 -34.64
N VAL A 600 -12.83 -24.37 -34.94
CA VAL A 600 -12.42 -24.90 -36.25
C VAL A 600 -13.18 -24.17 -37.36
N ASN A 601 -12.46 -23.77 -38.42
CA ASN A 601 -12.98 -23.00 -39.56
C ASN A 601 -13.54 -21.60 -39.26
N LYS A 602 -13.21 -21.01 -38.10
CA LYS A 602 -13.54 -19.62 -37.77
C LYS A 602 -12.27 -18.80 -37.53
N SER A 603 -12.15 -17.64 -38.15
CA SER A 603 -11.07 -16.68 -37.84
C SER A 603 -11.50 -15.23 -37.98
N LEU A 604 -11.85 -14.81 -39.21
CA LEU A 604 -12.28 -13.45 -39.49
C LEU A 604 -13.53 -13.07 -38.68
N GLY A 605 -13.49 -11.90 -38.03
CA GLY A 605 -14.58 -11.39 -37.20
C GLY A 605 -14.75 -12.09 -35.85
N GLN A 606 -13.93 -13.11 -35.54
CA GLN A 606 -13.89 -13.66 -34.19
C GLN A 606 -13.28 -12.66 -33.22
N TYR A 607 -13.76 -12.67 -31.99
CA TYR A 607 -13.38 -11.69 -30.99
C TYR A 607 -13.28 -12.28 -29.61
N VAL A 608 -12.51 -11.58 -28.78
CA VAL A 608 -12.45 -11.79 -27.35
C VAL A 608 -12.67 -10.46 -26.64
N THR A 609 -13.45 -10.48 -25.59
CA THR A 609 -13.76 -9.32 -24.75
C THR A 609 -13.26 -9.60 -23.35
N ILE A 610 -12.66 -8.58 -22.74
CA ILE A 610 -12.33 -8.56 -21.32
C ILE A 610 -13.10 -7.44 -20.63
N ASN A 611 -13.55 -7.72 -19.41
CA ASN A 611 -14.15 -6.77 -18.49
C ASN A 611 -13.24 -6.64 -17.26
N PHE A 612 -13.10 -5.42 -16.75
CA PHE A 612 -12.34 -5.07 -15.57
C PHE A 612 -13.25 -4.74 -14.39
N ASN A 613 -12.73 -4.92 -13.17
CA ASN A 613 -13.44 -4.57 -11.92
C ASN A 613 -13.53 -3.04 -11.72
N TYR A 614 -12.61 -2.29 -12.31
CA TYR A 614 -12.48 -0.83 -12.18
C TYR A 614 -12.32 -0.18 -13.56
N ASP A 615 -12.52 1.14 -13.63
CA ASP A 615 -12.04 1.91 -14.78
C ASP A 615 -10.52 1.79 -14.85
N ILE A 616 -9.98 1.49 -16.03
CA ILE A 616 -8.53 1.42 -16.26
C ILE A 616 -8.16 2.38 -17.38
N ASP A 617 -7.10 3.15 -17.17
CA ASP A 617 -6.46 3.93 -18.23
C ASP A 617 -5.53 3.00 -19.00
N ILE A 618 -5.94 2.55 -20.19
CA ILE A 618 -5.23 1.53 -20.95
C ILE A 618 -4.24 2.22 -21.88
N HIS A 619 -2.97 1.83 -21.79
CA HIS A 619 -1.87 2.47 -22.51
C HIS A 619 -1.37 1.61 -23.68
N SER A 620 -1.31 0.31 -23.47
CA SER A 620 -0.73 -0.61 -24.44
C SER A 620 -1.25 -2.03 -24.25
N PHE A 621 -0.97 -2.91 -25.21
CA PHE A 621 -1.22 -4.34 -25.09
C PHE A 621 -0.14 -5.15 -25.78
N THR A 622 0.11 -6.37 -25.32
CA THR A 622 0.87 -7.36 -26.08
C THR A 622 -0.07 -8.32 -26.77
N PHE A 623 0.32 -8.77 -27.95
CA PHE A 623 -0.35 -9.86 -28.65
C PHE A 623 0.68 -10.87 -29.14
N LYS A 624 0.42 -12.16 -28.87
CA LYS A 624 1.18 -13.27 -29.41
C LYS A 624 0.30 -14.11 -30.33
N THR A 625 0.68 -14.22 -31.60
CA THR A 625 0.03 -15.13 -32.56
C THR A 625 0.37 -16.59 -32.24
N LEU A 626 -0.51 -17.53 -32.61
CA LEU A 626 -0.20 -18.96 -32.54
C LEU A 626 1.06 -19.28 -33.40
N SER A 627 1.91 -20.18 -32.91
CA SER A 627 3.22 -20.52 -33.49
C SER A 627 3.17 -21.47 -34.70
N SER A 628 2.00 -21.90 -35.18
CA SER A 628 1.90 -22.68 -36.41
C SER A 628 1.72 -21.77 -37.62
N LEU A 629 2.34 -22.14 -38.76
CA LEU A 629 2.25 -21.50 -40.08
C LEU A 629 0.81 -21.47 -40.68
N GLU A 630 -0.21 -21.75 -39.88
CA GLU A 630 -1.53 -22.14 -40.35
C GLU A 630 -2.48 -20.97 -40.55
N ASN A 631 -2.26 -19.80 -39.95
CA ASN A 631 -2.96 -18.58 -40.37
C ASN A 631 -2.47 -17.31 -39.64
N ASN A 632 -1.88 -16.36 -40.35
CA ASN A 632 -1.39 -15.13 -39.72
C ASN A 632 -2.53 -14.10 -39.59
N ILE A 633 -2.81 -13.70 -38.35
CA ILE A 633 -3.59 -12.49 -38.05
C ILE A 633 -2.73 -11.30 -38.44
N THR A 634 -3.24 -10.45 -39.33
CA THR A 634 -2.52 -9.27 -39.84
C THR A 634 -3.10 -7.96 -39.32
N GLU A 635 -4.31 -7.98 -38.74
CA GLU A 635 -4.93 -6.78 -38.17
C GLU A 635 -5.89 -7.14 -37.03
N LEU A 636 -5.83 -6.36 -35.95
CA LEU A 636 -6.79 -6.37 -34.86
C LEU A 636 -7.49 -5.03 -34.75
N SER A 637 -8.78 -5.06 -34.44
CA SER A 637 -9.58 -3.87 -34.12
C SER A 637 -10.03 -3.92 -32.66
N LEU A 638 -9.66 -2.91 -31.88
CA LEU A 638 -9.99 -2.77 -30.46
C LEU A 638 -11.16 -1.81 -30.28
N TYR A 639 -12.24 -2.29 -29.67
CA TYR A 639 -13.41 -1.49 -29.33
C TYR A 639 -13.44 -1.24 -27.82
N PHE A 640 -13.58 0.02 -27.45
CA PHE A 640 -13.72 0.47 -26.07
C PHE A 640 -15.16 0.94 -25.84
N ALA A 641 -15.75 0.63 -24.69
CA ALA A 641 -17.17 0.92 -24.42
C ALA A 641 -17.55 2.42 -24.56
N ASN A 642 -16.58 3.32 -24.36
CA ASN A 642 -16.79 4.77 -24.40
C ASN A 642 -16.44 5.41 -25.77
N ASN A 643 -16.02 4.62 -26.76
CA ASN A 643 -15.57 5.14 -28.06
C ASN A 643 -16.37 4.52 -29.21
N THR A 644 -16.84 5.35 -30.14
CA THR A 644 -17.67 4.90 -31.27
C THR A 644 -16.85 4.26 -32.40
N ASN A 645 -15.57 4.62 -32.50
CA ASN A 645 -14.65 4.10 -33.51
C ASN A 645 -13.61 3.14 -32.88
N PRO A 646 -13.26 2.03 -33.55
CA PRO A 646 -12.22 1.13 -33.07
C PRO A 646 -10.82 1.68 -33.33
N GLU A 647 -9.89 1.33 -32.44
CA GLU A 647 -8.45 1.48 -32.67
C GLU A 647 -7.94 0.28 -33.49
N ILE A 648 -7.28 0.54 -34.61
CA ILE A 648 -6.86 -0.49 -35.58
C ILE A 648 -5.35 -0.69 -35.53
N PHE A 649 -4.91 -1.94 -35.38
CA PHE A 649 -3.51 -2.30 -35.25
C PHE A 649 -3.09 -3.33 -36.30
N SER A 650 -2.03 -3.02 -37.07
CA SER A 650 -1.36 -3.98 -37.94
C SER A 650 -0.54 -4.96 -37.09
N ILE A 651 -0.81 -6.25 -37.21
CA ILE A 651 -0.21 -7.30 -36.40
C ILE A 651 0.89 -8.03 -37.17
N SER A 652 1.99 -8.28 -36.47
CA SER A 652 3.13 -9.05 -36.94
C SER A 652 3.12 -10.43 -36.28
N PRO A 653 3.53 -11.50 -36.98
CA PRO A 653 3.67 -12.81 -36.36
C PRO A 653 4.69 -12.79 -35.22
N GLY A 654 4.41 -13.53 -34.14
CA GLY A 654 5.24 -13.57 -32.94
C GLY A 654 4.59 -12.85 -31.76
N HIS A 655 5.39 -12.49 -30.76
CA HIS A 655 4.95 -11.81 -29.53
C HIS A 655 5.44 -10.37 -29.55
N HIS A 656 4.52 -9.42 -29.72
CA HIS A 656 4.81 -8.00 -29.88
C HIS A 656 3.98 -7.14 -28.93
N LYS A 657 4.49 -5.96 -28.58
CA LYS A 657 3.79 -4.93 -27.81
C LYS A 657 3.30 -3.83 -28.75
N TYR A 658 2.06 -3.39 -28.55
CA TYR A 658 1.35 -2.39 -29.34
C TYR A 658 0.90 -1.27 -28.42
N LYS A 659 1.25 -0.02 -28.77
CA LYS A 659 0.95 1.16 -27.96
C LYS A 659 -0.22 1.93 -28.54
N LEU A 660 -1.14 2.38 -27.69
CA LEU A 660 -2.21 3.28 -28.10
C LEU A 660 -1.63 4.68 -28.33
N ASN A 661 -2.20 5.43 -29.29
CA ASN A 661 -1.78 6.81 -29.56
C ASN A 661 -1.98 7.71 -28.33
N PHE A 662 -3.07 7.46 -27.60
CA PHE A 662 -3.40 8.10 -26.33
C PHE A 662 -3.96 7.05 -25.37
N PRO A 663 -3.70 7.16 -24.05
CA PRO A 663 -4.36 6.33 -23.06
C PRO A 663 -5.89 6.42 -23.17
N ILE A 664 -6.57 5.27 -23.06
CA ILE A 664 -8.03 5.20 -23.14
C ILE A 664 -8.58 4.62 -21.83
N LYS A 665 -9.36 5.44 -21.12
CA LYS A 665 -10.10 5.00 -19.93
C LYS A 665 -11.27 4.08 -20.31
N ALA A 666 -11.23 2.82 -19.87
CA ALA A 666 -12.26 1.84 -20.16
C ALA A 666 -12.42 0.79 -19.05
N LYS A 667 -13.65 0.28 -18.89
CA LYS A 667 -13.97 -0.91 -18.07
C LYS A 667 -13.98 -2.22 -18.87
N SER A 668 -13.96 -2.13 -20.19
CA SER A 668 -13.97 -3.31 -21.04
C SER A 668 -13.31 -3.02 -22.38
N VAL A 669 -12.63 -4.02 -22.94
CA VAL A 669 -12.05 -3.97 -24.28
C VAL A 669 -12.49 -5.19 -25.06
N LYS A 670 -12.98 -4.97 -26.28
CA LYS A 670 -13.30 -6.03 -27.24
C LYS A 670 -12.27 -6.01 -28.37
N VAL A 671 -11.53 -7.11 -28.50
CA VAL A 671 -10.49 -7.32 -29.51
C VAL A 671 -11.08 -8.18 -30.62
N VAL A 672 -11.16 -7.65 -31.84
CA VAL A 672 -11.73 -8.33 -33.02
C VAL A 672 -10.62 -8.61 -34.03
N ILE A 673 -10.60 -9.83 -34.56
CA ILE A 673 -9.76 -10.20 -35.70
C ILE A 673 -10.35 -9.56 -36.97
N SER A 674 -9.80 -8.42 -37.40
CA SER A 674 -10.32 -7.66 -38.53
C SER A 674 -9.69 -8.02 -39.87
N LYS A 675 -8.43 -8.50 -39.88
CA LYS A 675 -7.81 -9.11 -41.07
C LYS A 675 -6.95 -10.32 -40.73
N VAL A 676 -7.02 -11.29 -41.63
CA VAL A 676 -6.38 -12.58 -41.51
C VAL A 676 -6.05 -13.10 -42.91
N LYS A 677 -4.96 -13.88 -43.05
CA LYS A 677 -4.51 -14.39 -44.35
C LYS A 677 -5.51 -15.38 -44.98
N ASP A 678 -6.08 -16.28 -44.19
CA ASP A 678 -7.11 -17.25 -44.63
C ASP A 678 -8.33 -17.22 -43.71
N SER A 679 -9.48 -16.72 -44.17
CA SER A 679 -10.70 -16.66 -43.35
C SER A 679 -11.25 -18.02 -42.87
N LYS A 680 -10.78 -19.13 -43.44
CA LYS A 680 -11.25 -20.50 -43.15
C LYS A 680 -10.28 -21.32 -42.31
N GLN A 681 -9.07 -20.84 -42.04
CA GLN A 681 -8.14 -21.53 -41.15
C GLN A 681 -8.22 -20.94 -39.74
N GLN A 682 -8.06 -21.81 -38.74
CA GLN A 682 -8.13 -21.45 -37.32
C GLN A 682 -7.06 -20.42 -36.96
N THR A 683 -7.39 -19.54 -36.01
CA THR A 683 -6.49 -18.50 -35.49
C THR A 683 -6.61 -18.40 -33.98
N GLY A 684 -5.94 -17.41 -33.40
CA GLY A 684 -6.03 -17.08 -31.99
C GLY A 684 -4.72 -16.50 -31.52
N GLY A 685 -4.54 -16.49 -30.21
CA GLY A 685 -3.34 -15.97 -29.58
C GLY A 685 -3.53 -15.60 -28.12
N ASN A 686 -2.48 -15.01 -27.58
CA ASN A 686 -2.45 -14.47 -26.22
C ASN A 686 -2.50 -12.96 -26.24
N ILE A 687 -3.30 -12.37 -25.37
CA ILE A 687 -3.43 -10.91 -25.25
C ILE A 687 -3.12 -10.53 -23.81
N THR A 688 -2.38 -9.44 -23.62
CA THR A 688 -2.23 -8.82 -22.31
C THR A 688 -2.32 -7.31 -22.42
N PHE A 689 -3.27 -6.68 -21.75
CA PHE A 689 -3.38 -5.22 -21.65
C PHE A 689 -2.55 -4.70 -20.48
N TYR A 690 -1.97 -3.53 -20.71
CA TYR A 690 -1.21 -2.78 -19.73
C TYR A 690 -1.86 -1.41 -19.53
N GLY A 691 -2.02 -1.01 -18.28
CA GLY A 691 -2.71 0.24 -17.94
C GLY A 691 -2.62 0.61 -16.46
N ILE A 692 -3.19 1.77 -16.13
CA ILE A 692 -3.20 2.33 -14.78
C ILE A 692 -4.65 2.28 -14.25
N PRO A 693 -4.92 1.57 -13.14
CA PRO A 693 -6.27 1.50 -12.57
C PRO A 693 -6.72 2.85 -11.99
N CYS A 694 -7.94 3.27 -12.32
CA CYS A 694 -8.51 4.59 -12.03
C CYS A 694 -9.20 4.72 -10.67
N GLY A 695 -9.08 3.71 -9.81
CA GLY A 695 -9.58 3.74 -8.44
C GLY A 695 -8.70 2.81 -7.62
N GLY A 696 -7.76 3.39 -6.87
CA GLY A 696 -6.79 2.60 -6.11
C GLY A 696 -5.57 3.33 -5.56
N TYR A 697 -5.37 4.64 -5.85
CA TYR A 697 -4.36 5.46 -5.18
C TYR A 697 -4.84 6.08 -3.86
N LYS A 698 -5.84 5.48 -3.22
CA LYS A 698 -6.00 5.57 -1.77
C LYS A 698 -5.64 4.21 -1.21
N ASN A 699 -4.44 4.14 -0.62
CA ASN A 699 -3.89 3.08 0.23
C ASN A 699 -3.10 1.93 -0.44
N LYS A 700 -2.14 2.21 -1.33
CA LYS A 700 -1.05 1.24 -1.61
C LYS A 700 0.39 1.74 -1.48
N GLU A 701 0.65 3.05 -1.42
CA GLU A 701 2.03 3.56 -1.24
C GLU A 701 2.33 4.22 0.13
N LYS A 702 1.44 4.06 1.13
CA LYS A 702 1.73 4.46 2.52
C LYS A 702 1.78 3.33 3.55
N ASN A 703 1.58 2.07 3.13
CA ASN A 703 1.55 0.91 4.04
C ASN A 703 2.61 -0.15 3.70
N ILE A 704 3.82 0.25 3.28
CA ILE A 704 4.95 -0.68 3.23
C ILE A 704 5.97 -0.41 4.36
N ASP A 705 5.85 0.69 5.12
CA ASP A 705 6.78 0.99 6.23
C ASP A 705 6.13 1.59 7.50
N ILE A 706 4.84 1.36 7.78
CA ILE A 706 4.24 1.77 9.07
C ILE A 706 3.49 0.59 9.72
N LYS A 707 4.17 0.01 10.72
CA LYS A 707 3.66 -0.85 11.82
C LYS A 707 2.92 -2.13 11.42
N GLN A 708 3.68 -3.23 11.30
CA GLN A 708 3.22 -4.56 11.67
C GLN A 708 2.72 -4.54 13.12
N ASN A 709 1.40 -4.53 13.31
CA ASN A 709 0.64 -5.16 14.39
C ASN A 709 -0.85 -4.77 14.23
N GLU A 710 -1.42 -5.01 13.06
CA GLU A 710 -2.88 -5.11 12.92
C GLU A 710 -3.28 -6.55 13.25
N TYR A 711 -4.50 -6.73 13.78
CA TYR A 711 -5.03 -7.99 14.30
C TYR A 711 -5.09 -9.07 13.21
N GLU A 712 -3.97 -9.75 13.01
CA GLU A 712 -3.78 -10.82 12.04
C GLU A 712 -3.96 -12.17 12.73
N ILE A 713 -4.88 -12.98 12.21
CA ILE A 713 -5.12 -14.35 12.65
C ILE A 713 -4.69 -15.27 11.51
N ASN A 714 -3.64 -16.04 11.75
CA ASN A 714 -3.10 -17.01 10.81
C ASN A 714 -3.33 -18.43 11.32
N ILE A 715 -4.05 -19.24 10.56
CA ILE A 715 -4.38 -20.62 10.91
C ILE A 715 -3.93 -21.53 9.78
N TYR A 716 -3.21 -22.60 10.13
CA TYR A 716 -2.92 -23.70 9.21
C TYR A 716 -3.60 -24.98 9.68
N PHE A 717 -4.00 -25.80 8.72
CA PHE A 717 -4.73 -27.03 8.95
C PHE A 717 -3.78 -28.22 8.81
N ARG A 718 -3.77 -29.14 9.77
CA ARG A 718 -2.93 -30.35 9.70
C ARG A 718 -3.63 -31.60 10.22
N SER A 719 -3.29 -32.75 9.64
CA SER A 719 -3.68 -34.06 10.17
C SER A 719 -2.86 -34.39 11.43
N LYS A 720 -3.50 -34.95 12.48
CA LYS A 720 -2.86 -35.29 13.77
C LYS A 720 -1.61 -36.17 13.66
N ASN A 721 -1.45 -36.92 12.57
CA ASN A 721 -0.40 -37.93 12.38
C ASN A 721 0.76 -37.49 11.46
N ILE A 722 0.85 -36.20 11.08
CA ILE A 722 1.83 -35.73 10.09
C ILE A 722 2.72 -34.63 10.68
N SER A 723 4.03 -34.89 10.78
CA SER A 723 5.03 -33.87 11.13
C SER A 723 5.40 -33.07 9.87
N VAL A 724 4.84 -31.86 9.73
CA VAL A 724 5.14 -30.92 8.63
C VAL A 724 6.35 -30.06 9.02
N ALA A 725 7.21 -29.72 8.04
CA ALA A 725 8.33 -28.79 8.22
C ALA A 725 7.86 -27.41 8.73
N SER A 726 8.69 -26.77 9.56
CA SER A 726 8.38 -25.60 10.40
C SER A 726 7.81 -24.39 9.64
N LYS A 727 6.50 -24.14 9.82
CA LYS A 727 5.89 -22.80 9.61
C LYS A 727 6.24 -21.88 10.80
N PRO A 728 6.15 -20.54 10.65
CA PRO A 728 6.52 -19.58 11.69
C PRO A 728 5.77 -19.81 13.02
N LEU A 729 6.43 -19.57 14.16
CA LEU A 729 5.88 -19.75 15.52
C LEU A 729 4.58 -18.97 15.82
N THR A 730 4.21 -18.01 14.96
CA THR A 730 3.05 -17.12 15.13
C THR A 730 1.74 -17.68 14.56
N TRP A 731 1.77 -18.83 13.86
CA TRP A 731 0.58 -19.42 13.24
C TRP A 731 -0.10 -20.45 14.14
N MET A 732 -1.43 -20.37 14.24
CA MET A 732 -2.26 -21.32 14.97
C MET A 732 -2.45 -22.61 14.16
N ALA A 733 -2.50 -23.75 14.85
CA ALA A 733 -2.71 -25.05 14.23
C ALA A 733 -4.14 -25.54 14.48
N ASP A 734 -4.88 -25.85 13.43
CA ASP A 734 -6.15 -26.58 13.49
C ASP A 734 -5.91 -28.05 13.10
N ASN A 735 -6.26 -28.98 14.00
CA ASN A 735 -6.03 -30.41 13.81
C ASN A 735 -7.29 -31.17 13.34
N GLY A 736 -8.31 -30.47 12.82
CA GLY A 736 -9.56 -31.08 12.36
C GLY A 736 -10.51 -31.43 13.51
N LEU A 737 -10.59 -30.58 14.54
CA LEU A 737 -11.49 -30.79 15.67
C LEU A 737 -12.81 -30.05 15.48
N ILE A 738 -13.88 -30.55 16.08
CA ILE A 738 -15.16 -29.85 16.13
C ILE A 738 -14.97 -28.50 16.83
N LYS A 739 -15.69 -27.47 16.38
CA LYS A 739 -15.60 -26.10 16.92
C LYS A 739 -15.65 -26.08 18.44
N GLN A 740 -14.58 -25.55 19.03
CA GLN A 740 -14.43 -25.44 20.48
C GLN A 740 -13.55 -24.24 20.82
N THR A 741 -13.52 -23.88 22.10
CA THR A 741 -12.74 -22.73 22.56
C THR A 741 -11.25 -23.09 22.65
N HIS A 742 -10.44 -22.32 21.93
CA HIS A 742 -9.00 -22.47 21.80
C HIS A 742 -8.33 -21.13 22.19
N GLY A 743 -8.00 -20.97 23.47
CA GLY A 743 -7.48 -19.70 23.98
C GLY A 743 -8.53 -18.59 23.90
N TYR A 744 -8.22 -17.48 23.22
CA TYR A 744 -9.14 -16.34 23.03
C TYR A 744 -10.10 -16.50 21.84
N PHE A 745 -9.90 -17.52 21.00
CA PHE A 745 -10.71 -17.74 19.80
C PHE A 745 -11.57 -18.99 19.96
N ASN A 746 -12.78 -18.95 19.41
CA ASN A 746 -13.64 -20.12 19.31
C ASN A 746 -13.72 -20.52 17.84
N TYR A 747 -13.05 -21.60 17.46
CA TYR A 747 -12.94 -22.03 16.07
C TYR A 747 -12.92 -23.55 15.92
N GLY A 748 -13.21 -24.02 14.71
CA GLY A 748 -13.14 -25.42 14.33
C GLY A 748 -14.28 -25.82 13.39
N TRP A 749 -14.43 -27.12 13.23
CA TRP A 749 -15.28 -27.73 12.21
C TRP A 749 -16.69 -28.02 12.74
N GLU A 750 -17.69 -28.01 11.86
CA GLU A 750 -19.06 -28.42 12.19
C GLU A 750 -19.15 -29.95 12.31
N LYS A 751 -18.59 -30.67 11.33
CA LYS A 751 -18.40 -32.13 11.35
C LYS A 751 -16.92 -32.47 11.30
N VAL A 752 -16.50 -33.57 11.93
CA VAL A 752 -15.09 -34.00 11.91
C VAL A 752 -14.64 -34.21 10.45
N PRO A 753 -13.66 -33.43 9.97
CA PRO A 753 -13.20 -33.53 8.59
C PRO A 753 -12.31 -34.76 8.36
N THR A 754 -12.20 -35.20 7.10
CA THR A 754 -11.38 -36.36 6.73
C THR A 754 -9.90 -35.96 6.66
N PRO A 755 -9.01 -36.59 7.46
CA PRO A 755 -7.58 -36.34 7.38
C PRO A 755 -7.00 -36.94 6.09
N ILE A 756 -5.98 -36.27 5.52
CA ILE A 756 -5.23 -36.76 4.36
C ILE A 756 -4.21 -37.80 4.85
N GLU A 757 -4.11 -38.94 4.15
CA GLU A 757 -3.16 -40.01 4.46
C GLU A 757 -1.76 -39.73 3.89
N LEU A 758 -0.72 -40.21 4.57
CA LEU A 758 0.68 -39.94 4.24
C LEU A 758 1.08 -40.40 2.82
N GLU A 759 0.44 -41.46 2.30
CA GLU A 759 0.70 -42.03 0.97
C GLU A 759 0.22 -41.13 -0.18
N GLN A 760 -0.72 -40.21 0.09
CA GLN A 760 -1.24 -39.25 -0.88
C GLN A 760 -0.40 -37.96 -0.95
N LEU A 761 0.53 -37.77 -0.02
CA LEU A 761 1.44 -36.62 0.04
C LEU A 761 2.73 -36.89 -0.74
N ASN A 762 3.22 -35.89 -1.46
CA ASN A 762 4.45 -36.02 -2.23
C ASN A 762 5.67 -36.01 -1.30
N LYS A 763 6.48 -37.09 -1.26
CA LYS A 763 7.68 -37.20 -0.41
C LYS A 763 8.74 -36.10 -0.66
N GLN A 764 8.67 -35.37 -1.79
CA GLN A 764 9.58 -34.27 -2.12
C GLN A 764 9.17 -32.89 -1.55
N ASN A 765 7.93 -32.69 -1.10
CA ASN A 765 7.45 -31.41 -0.54
C ASN A 765 6.65 -31.66 0.76
N SER A 766 7.35 -31.80 1.89
CA SER A 766 6.77 -32.08 3.21
C SER A 766 5.99 -30.92 3.84
N SER A 767 5.82 -29.79 3.13
CA SER A 767 5.14 -28.57 3.61
C SER A 767 3.63 -28.52 3.37
N HIS A 768 3.08 -29.43 2.56
CA HIS A 768 1.69 -29.35 2.05
C HIS A 768 0.69 -30.24 2.81
N GLY A 769 0.77 -30.29 4.14
CA GLY A 769 -0.26 -30.93 4.97
C GLY A 769 -1.48 -30.03 5.11
N GLY A 770 -2.67 -30.53 4.73
CA GLY A 770 -3.96 -29.85 4.88
C GLY A 770 -5.02 -30.81 5.42
N ILE A 771 -6.28 -30.36 5.44
CA ILE A 771 -7.43 -31.17 5.86
C ILE A 771 -8.52 -31.08 4.78
N SER A 772 -9.20 -32.20 4.47
CA SER A 772 -10.33 -32.18 3.53
C SER A 772 -11.61 -31.76 4.24
N PHE A 773 -12.39 -30.87 3.62
CA PHE A 773 -13.73 -30.53 4.13
C PHE A 773 -14.66 -31.75 4.18
N TYR A 774 -14.39 -32.81 3.42
CA TYR A 774 -15.23 -34.01 3.38
C TYR A 774 -15.41 -34.62 4.78
N PRO A 775 -16.64 -34.77 5.32
CA PRO A 775 -16.87 -35.34 6.64
C PRO A 775 -16.35 -36.78 6.76
N LEU A 776 -15.66 -37.09 7.86
CA LEU A 776 -15.06 -38.40 8.11
C LEU A 776 -16.11 -39.52 8.14
N GLU A 777 -17.32 -39.22 8.64
CA GLU A 777 -18.46 -40.14 8.65
C GLU A 777 -18.93 -40.58 7.26
N CYS A 778 -18.61 -39.82 6.20
CA CYS A 778 -18.92 -40.18 4.82
C CYS A 778 -17.82 -41.06 4.17
N LYS A 779 -16.69 -41.34 4.84
CA LYS A 779 -15.61 -42.19 4.32
C LYS A 779 -15.98 -43.66 4.54
N LYS A 780 -16.36 -44.38 3.48
CA LYS A 780 -16.64 -45.83 3.55
C LYS A 780 -15.36 -46.61 3.85
N GLU A 781 -15.30 -47.30 4.99
CA GLU A 781 -14.34 -48.38 5.20
C GLU A 781 -14.78 -49.62 4.40
N ASN A 782 -13.83 -50.29 3.76
CA ASN A 782 -14.04 -51.53 3.03
C ASN A 782 -14.71 -52.60 3.91
N SER A 783 -16.03 -52.75 3.82
CA SER A 783 -16.70 -54.00 4.19
C SER A 783 -17.67 -54.39 3.08
N LEU A 784 -17.45 -55.59 2.54
CA LEU A 784 -18.40 -56.25 1.67
C LEU A 784 -19.65 -56.56 2.50
N THR A 785 -20.75 -55.83 2.30
CA THR A 785 -22.12 -56.37 2.25
C THR A 785 -23.13 -55.27 1.91
N THR A 786 -23.91 -55.54 0.86
CA THR A 786 -25.30 -55.11 0.58
C THR A 786 -25.71 -53.66 0.84
N SER A 787 -26.01 -52.97 -0.27
CA SER A 787 -27.13 -52.04 -0.48
C SER A 787 -27.76 -51.41 0.76
N ASP A 788 -27.30 -50.21 1.12
CA ASP A 788 -28.16 -49.18 1.69
C ASP A 788 -27.77 -47.80 1.15
N ASN A 789 -28.80 -47.11 0.68
CA ASN A 789 -28.76 -45.79 0.05
C ASN A 789 -28.63 -44.73 1.15
N ASN A 790 -27.44 -44.57 1.73
CA ASN A 790 -27.20 -43.48 2.69
C ASN A 790 -26.75 -42.22 1.94
N ASN A 791 -27.69 -41.30 1.81
CA ASN A 791 -27.52 -39.94 1.30
C ASN A 791 -26.66 -39.14 2.29
N CYS A 792 -25.33 -39.36 2.29
CA CYS A 792 -24.41 -38.68 3.20
C CYS A 792 -24.26 -37.22 2.77
N ASP A 793 -24.59 -36.28 3.66
CA ASP A 793 -24.42 -34.86 3.41
C ASP A 793 -22.93 -34.49 3.42
N THR A 794 -22.38 -34.27 2.22
CA THR A 794 -20.96 -33.96 1.99
C THR A 794 -20.60 -32.52 2.30
N SER A 795 -21.56 -31.69 2.73
CA SER A 795 -21.29 -30.33 3.15
C SER A 795 -20.65 -30.31 4.54
N ASN A 796 -19.64 -29.46 4.68
CA ASN A 796 -18.99 -29.20 5.95
C ASN A 796 -18.55 -27.74 6.01
N THR A 797 -18.53 -27.21 7.23
CA THR A 797 -18.22 -25.82 7.51
C THR A 797 -17.12 -25.75 8.55
N TRP A 798 -16.11 -24.94 8.29
CA TRP A 798 -15.18 -24.48 9.31
C TRP A 798 -15.53 -23.05 9.70
N SER A 799 -15.49 -22.70 10.98
CA SER A 799 -15.79 -21.33 11.40
C SER A 799 -14.92 -20.85 12.56
N ILE A 800 -14.79 -19.53 12.68
CA ILE A 800 -14.10 -18.83 13.75
C ILE A 800 -14.89 -17.61 14.21
N ASP A 801 -14.97 -17.43 15.53
CA ASP A 801 -15.56 -16.24 16.15
C ASP A 801 -14.49 -15.14 16.26
N LEU A 802 -14.77 -13.98 15.65
CA LEU A 802 -13.91 -12.82 15.56
C LEU A 802 -14.24 -11.79 16.66
N LEU A 803 -13.26 -10.96 17.01
CA LEU A 803 -13.37 -10.02 18.14
C LEU A 803 -14.17 -8.76 17.80
N HIS A 804 -14.14 -8.32 16.54
CA HIS A 804 -14.72 -7.05 16.09
C HIS A 804 -15.68 -7.24 14.92
N GLU A 805 -16.61 -6.30 14.78
CA GLU A 805 -17.37 -6.12 13.54
C GLU A 805 -16.57 -5.20 12.61
N GLY A 806 -16.65 -5.45 11.31
CA GLY A 806 -15.94 -4.66 10.30
C GLY A 806 -15.48 -5.50 9.11
N THR A 807 -14.66 -4.90 8.27
CA THR A 807 -14.15 -5.52 7.05
C THR A 807 -12.86 -6.27 7.35
N TYR A 808 -12.78 -7.52 6.94
CA TYR A 808 -11.59 -8.36 7.09
C TYR A 808 -11.04 -8.73 5.72
N TYR A 809 -9.74 -8.60 5.50
CA TYR A 809 -9.06 -9.19 4.35
C TYR A 809 -8.79 -10.67 4.67
N VAL A 810 -9.45 -11.57 3.94
CA VAL A 810 -9.37 -13.02 4.17
C VAL A 810 -8.68 -13.67 2.98
N THR A 811 -7.59 -14.40 3.25
CA THR A 811 -6.87 -15.21 2.28
C THR A 811 -6.98 -16.69 2.64
N ILE A 812 -7.49 -17.52 1.72
CA ILE A 812 -7.67 -18.96 1.91
C ILE A 812 -6.78 -19.71 0.91
N GLU A 813 -5.96 -20.63 1.42
CA GLU A 813 -5.14 -21.52 0.62
C GLU A 813 -5.79 -22.90 0.53
N ILE A 814 -6.06 -23.34 -0.69
CA ILE A 814 -6.71 -24.62 -0.97
C ILE A 814 -5.95 -25.43 -2.00
N GLY A 815 -6.17 -26.74 -2.00
CA GLY A 815 -5.58 -27.64 -2.98
C GLY A 815 -6.30 -28.96 -3.18
N SER A 816 -5.70 -29.77 -4.05
CA SER A 816 -6.16 -31.12 -4.40
C SER A 816 -5.00 -32.12 -4.21
N PRO A 817 -4.99 -32.95 -3.15
CA PRO A 817 -3.89 -33.90 -2.91
C PRO A 817 -3.96 -35.14 -3.81
N SER A 818 -5.16 -35.61 -4.18
CA SER A 818 -5.35 -36.83 -4.98
C SER A 818 -6.57 -36.77 -5.89
N GLY A 819 -6.38 -37.05 -7.19
CA GLY A 819 -7.44 -37.35 -8.18
C GLY A 819 -8.20 -36.15 -8.79
N LYS A 820 -8.89 -36.40 -9.92
CA LYS A 820 -9.78 -35.42 -10.60
C LYS A 820 -10.83 -34.90 -9.61
N GLN A 821 -10.82 -33.60 -9.33
CA GLN A 821 -11.89 -32.94 -8.58
C GLN A 821 -12.94 -32.38 -9.55
N ASN A 822 -14.21 -32.42 -9.16
CA ASN A 822 -15.26 -31.66 -9.83
C ASN A 822 -15.15 -30.17 -9.46
N LEU A 823 -15.79 -29.32 -10.26
CA LEU A 823 -15.85 -27.87 -10.08
C LEU A 823 -16.14 -27.51 -8.62
N ASN A 824 -15.17 -26.85 -7.97
CA ASN A 824 -15.26 -26.49 -6.56
C ASN A 824 -16.04 -25.19 -6.38
N TYR A 825 -16.91 -25.13 -5.37
CA TYR A 825 -17.37 -23.86 -4.83
C TYR A 825 -17.00 -23.76 -3.35
N ILE A 826 -16.41 -22.65 -2.95
CA ILE A 826 -16.19 -22.31 -1.54
C ILE A 826 -17.03 -21.09 -1.24
N LYS A 827 -17.81 -21.19 -0.18
CA LYS A 827 -18.58 -20.08 0.34
C LYS A 827 -17.91 -19.53 1.59
N VAL A 828 -17.84 -18.21 1.67
CA VAL A 828 -17.46 -17.49 2.89
C VAL A 828 -18.68 -16.72 3.36
N ASN A 829 -19.17 -17.02 4.56
CA ASN A 829 -20.42 -16.48 5.11
C ASN A 829 -21.62 -16.58 4.15
N GLY A 830 -21.69 -17.65 3.37
CA GLY A 830 -22.77 -17.92 2.42
C GLY A 830 -22.57 -17.31 1.02
N GLU A 831 -21.65 -16.36 0.85
CA GLU A 831 -21.29 -15.79 -0.45
C GLU A 831 -20.26 -16.64 -1.18
N VAL A 832 -20.40 -16.78 -2.50
CA VAL A 832 -19.51 -17.63 -3.31
C VAL A 832 -18.17 -16.92 -3.48
N PHE A 833 -17.15 -17.44 -2.80
CA PHE A 833 -15.79 -16.93 -2.75
C PHE A 833 -14.90 -17.53 -3.85
N ILE A 834 -15.17 -18.79 -4.19
CA ILE A 834 -14.57 -19.50 -5.33
C ILE A 834 -15.73 -20.20 -6.03
N ASN A 835 -15.82 -20.05 -7.35
CA ASN A 835 -16.83 -20.72 -8.15
C ASN A 835 -16.18 -21.44 -9.34
N ASN A 836 -16.60 -22.67 -9.60
CA ASN A 836 -16.21 -23.44 -10.78
C ASN A 836 -14.69 -23.54 -11.02
N MET A 837 -13.90 -23.60 -9.94
CA MET A 837 -12.45 -23.74 -10.05
C MET A 837 -12.05 -25.22 -10.14
N PHE A 838 -11.37 -25.59 -11.23
CA PHE A 838 -10.78 -26.92 -11.39
C PHE A 838 -9.33 -26.93 -10.89
N LEU A 839 -9.05 -27.74 -9.86
CA LEU A 839 -7.70 -27.94 -9.34
C LEU A 839 -7.10 -29.24 -9.87
N LYS A 840 -5.94 -29.14 -10.53
CA LYS A 840 -5.18 -30.34 -10.94
C LYS A 840 -4.70 -31.12 -9.69
N PRO A 841 -4.50 -32.44 -9.79
CA PRO A 841 -3.86 -33.19 -8.71
C PRO A 841 -2.52 -32.55 -8.33
N LYS A 842 -2.29 -32.38 -7.03
CA LYS A 842 -1.12 -31.73 -6.40
C LYS A 842 -0.98 -30.23 -6.69
N GLN A 843 -2.04 -29.56 -7.14
CA GLN A 843 -2.08 -28.09 -7.29
C GLN A 843 -2.66 -27.44 -6.02
N TYR A 844 -2.03 -26.35 -5.60
CA TYR A 844 -2.47 -25.47 -4.52
C TYR A 844 -2.61 -24.05 -5.06
N THR A 845 -3.57 -23.29 -4.54
CA THR A 845 -3.79 -21.89 -4.90
C THR A 845 -4.30 -21.10 -3.70
N LYS A 846 -4.10 -19.78 -3.74
CA LYS A 846 -4.59 -18.85 -2.72
C LYS A 846 -5.64 -17.95 -3.33
N VAL A 847 -6.69 -17.68 -2.59
CA VAL A 847 -7.75 -16.74 -2.98
C VAL A 847 -7.94 -15.75 -1.85
N SER A 848 -7.99 -14.47 -2.18
CA SER A 848 -8.12 -13.39 -1.20
C SER A 848 -9.26 -12.46 -1.57
N ALA A 849 -10.03 -12.02 -0.58
CA ALA A 849 -11.02 -10.95 -0.74
C ALA A 849 -11.35 -10.28 0.60
N ASN A 850 -11.96 -9.09 0.51
CA ASN A 850 -12.53 -8.39 1.66
C ASN A 850 -13.87 -9.03 2.02
N VAL A 851 -14.06 -9.34 3.31
CA VAL A 851 -15.26 -9.94 3.87
C VAL A 851 -15.81 -9.02 4.95
N ASP A 852 -17.06 -8.57 4.78
CA ASP A 852 -17.74 -7.76 5.80
C ASP A 852 -18.41 -8.65 6.85
N ILE A 853 -17.94 -8.55 8.09
CA ILE A 853 -18.46 -9.31 9.23
C ILE A 853 -19.43 -8.42 10.02
N LYS A 854 -20.72 -8.79 10.02
CA LYS A 854 -21.83 -8.09 10.70
C LYS A 854 -22.44 -8.97 11.79
N LYS A 855 -23.04 -8.36 12.83
CA LYS A 855 -23.89 -8.90 13.93
C LYS A 855 -23.44 -10.18 14.68
N ASP A 856 -23.09 -11.26 14.00
CA ASP A 856 -22.77 -12.56 14.60
C ASP A 856 -21.26 -12.78 14.78
N LYS A 857 -20.44 -11.81 14.33
CA LYS A 857 -18.97 -11.80 14.45
C LYS A 857 -18.27 -13.10 14.03
N THR A 858 -18.91 -13.91 13.19
CA THR A 858 -18.40 -15.23 12.82
C THR A 858 -17.98 -15.22 11.35
N LEU A 859 -16.79 -15.76 11.07
CA LEU A 859 -16.36 -16.11 9.73
C LEU A 859 -16.56 -17.61 9.53
N GLN A 860 -17.31 -17.98 8.49
CA GLN A 860 -17.62 -19.35 8.13
C GLN A 860 -17.10 -19.62 6.73
N VAL A 861 -16.40 -20.74 6.55
CA VAL A 861 -15.94 -21.25 5.26
C VAL A 861 -16.60 -22.60 5.04
N SER A 862 -17.37 -22.76 3.97
CA SER A 862 -18.04 -24.01 3.65
C SER A 862 -17.84 -24.44 2.20
N THR A 863 -17.83 -25.74 1.99
CA THR A 863 -17.84 -26.38 0.66
C THR A 863 -18.57 -27.72 0.76
N ASN A 864 -19.07 -28.20 -0.38
CA ASN A 864 -19.61 -29.55 -0.51
C ASN A 864 -18.72 -30.49 -1.35
N THR A 865 -17.56 -30.01 -1.80
CA THR A 865 -16.60 -30.77 -2.60
C THR A 865 -15.46 -31.29 -1.74
N ASN A 866 -14.73 -32.30 -2.23
CA ASN A 866 -13.59 -32.91 -1.54
C ASN A 866 -12.31 -32.02 -1.61
N THR A 867 -12.48 -30.71 -1.43
CA THR A 867 -11.38 -29.73 -1.44
C THR A 867 -10.60 -29.79 -0.13
N VAL A 868 -9.29 -29.63 -0.22
CA VAL A 868 -8.42 -29.54 0.94
C VAL A 868 -8.10 -28.09 1.24
N ILE A 869 -8.26 -27.69 2.50
CA ILE A 869 -7.77 -26.42 3.02
C ILE A 869 -6.40 -26.63 3.68
N GLN A 870 -5.48 -25.72 3.39
CA GLN A 870 -4.13 -25.72 3.98
C GLN A 870 -3.94 -24.61 4.98
N SER A 871 -4.42 -23.41 4.65
CA SER A 871 -4.34 -22.27 5.54
C SER A 871 -5.44 -21.24 5.30
N ILE A 872 -5.70 -20.46 6.34
CA ILE A 872 -6.50 -19.25 6.29
C ILE A 872 -5.78 -18.13 7.05
N GLN A 873 -5.69 -16.97 6.41
CA GLN A 873 -5.15 -15.73 6.96
C GLN A 873 -6.27 -14.70 7.00
N ILE A 874 -6.48 -14.08 8.15
CA ILE A 874 -7.58 -13.14 8.41
C ILE A 874 -6.95 -11.87 8.98
N ILE A 875 -7.09 -10.76 8.27
CA ILE A 875 -6.54 -9.46 8.67
C ILE A 875 -7.70 -8.49 8.89
N TYR A 876 -7.82 -7.93 10.09
CA TYR A 876 -8.81 -6.89 10.34
C TYR A 876 -8.38 -5.58 9.66
N LEU A 877 -9.21 -5.07 8.75
CA LEU A 877 -9.00 -3.76 8.15
C LEU A 877 -9.70 -2.73 9.04
N HIS A 878 -8.92 -1.91 9.76
CA HIS A 878 -9.49 -0.80 10.50
C HIS A 878 -10.22 0.15 9.54
N ASN A 879 -11.51 0.39 9.79
CA ASN A 879 -12.27 1.45 9.12
C ASN A 879 -11.94 2.82 9.72
#